data_AF-A0A6N2V0H4-F1
#
_entry.id   AF-A0A6N2V0H4-F1
#
_cell.length_a   1.000
_cell.length_b   1.000
_cell.length_c   1.000
_cell.angle_alpha   90.00
_cell.angle_beta   90.00
_cell.angle_gamma   90.00
#
_symmetry.space_group_name_H-M   'P 1'
#
loop_
_entity.id
_entity.type
_entity.pdbx_description
1 polymer ?
#
loop_
_entity_poly.entity_id
_entity_poly.type
_entity_poly.pdbx_seq_one_letter_code
_entity_poly.pdbx_strand_id
1 'polypeptide(L)'
;MDSQIELYPHNQTAYDKLCKMLEVSDRACVVQPTGTGKFVIIAKLVQDNPKMRFLLLGTNEYMFADQMANLADFAPGFTPENLQFMTYAAAMVAARNEVAAPKCDVIIADEFHHCGAPEWGKGVQYVIESNPEAKVIGFTATPIRYSDNGRNMADEMFEGNVASSMELEEAWLRGILPIPKYIIALYDAPKELGELKVSIDKVHEKKKHSKFVKKYEELRRSLQDADGIDRIIAKHLKKRDGKVIVFCPREAKLNEFMLLSHKWFGEVNDEIHVYKTTSKDPYASLSFKNFKADDSSALKVLYCINQLNEAVHVKGIDAIVMVRPTKSPVIFHQQLGRALSSGGNQAPVVFDLCNNFGLLGGISVTRERMRRAYKSLTDKKVNPLYTPRDFKVIDAVKDSRSLAKELQQALHPQVDADERISILEQAVAVGAVETDERGYTYTSHGNDFKNIKESLRRLWREGKLTKEQEQRLVNLGFKMIPMTKRSVVCYETGELFESVADAARAIGVHKRAISISIENHTASGGYHWYYETDERPTPDSFKRVKDRKAVVCVETGEVFDSTGVAAYEMGLTISGVSRSARSGQATKGFHFHYIDDSSMSIRPSRTIPVICVETGKKYDSITDAAIDIGQKKPSNIIVALKSGGRAGGYHWRFADVEKPVPPFKKERWRAVMCCETGEIFRSACAAARSMGFSASAVWSALKRGGTSGGYHWKYVDSGDADETTA
;
A
#
# COMPACT_ATOMS: atom_id res chain seq x y z
N MET A 1 -17.87 28.16 -40.62
CA MET A 1 -17.00 28.25 -39.43
C MET A 1 -16.30 26.92 -39.35
N ASP A 2 -15.00 26.89 -39.58
CA ASP A 2 -14.25 25.63 -39.48
C ASP A 2 -14.29 25.17 -38.02
N SER A 3 -14.83 23.98 -37.77
CA SER A 3 -14.95 23.41 -36.43
C SER A 3 -13.57 23.20 -35.82
N GLN A 4 -13.17 24.04 -34.86
CA GLN A 4 -11.88 23.94 -34.19
C GLN A 4 -11.97 22.91 -33.04
N ILE A 5 -11.02 21.95 -32.99
CA ILE A 5 -10.92 21.00 -31.90
C ILE A 5 -10.39 21.73 -30.65
N GLU A 6 -11.22 21.80 -29.61
CA GLU A 6 -10.81 22.32 -28.31
C GLU A 6 -10.20 21.21 -27.45
N LEU A 7 -8.99 21.43 -26.95
CA LEU A 7 -8.29 20.49 -26.08
C LEU A 7 -8.54 20.80 -24.60
N TYR A 8 -8.76 19.76 -23.80
CA TYR A 8 -8.63 19.88 -22.35
C TYR A 8 -7.23 20.38 -21.96
N PRO A 9 -7.07 21.09 -20.82
CA PRO A 9 -5.79 21.69 -20.44
C PRO A 9 -4.59 20.73 -20.42
N HIS A 10 -4.80 19.47 -20.00
CA HIS A 10 -3.74 18.45 -19.99
C HIS A 10 -3.37 17.96 -21.40
N ASN A 11 -4.34 17.90 -22.30
CA ASN A 11 -4.11 17.55 -23.70
C ASN A 11 -3.43 18.70 -24.44
N GLN A 12 -3.82 19.96 -24.17
CA GLN A 12 -3.14 21.14 -24.72
C GLN A 12 -1.66 21.17 -24.30
N THR A 13 -1.39 20.95 -23.00
CA THR A 13 0.01 20.89 -22.50
C THR A 13 0.82 19.80 -23.20
N ALA A 14 0.23 18.62 -23.44
CA ALA A 14 0.89 17.52 -24.12
C ALA A 14 1.13 17.82 -25.60
N TYR A 15 0.15 18.44 -26.26
CA TYR A 15 0.21 18.89 -27.65
C TYR A 15 1.32 19.93 -27.85
N ASP A 16 1.36 20.99 -27.03
CA ASP A 16 2.37 22.05 -27.15
C ASP A 16 3.79 21.51 -26.96
N LYS A 17 3.98 20.60 -25.99
CA LYS A 17 5.27 19.94 -25.76
C LYS A 17 5.66 19.02 -26.90
N LEU A 18 4.69 18.32 -27.49
CA LEU A 18 4.93 17.47 -28.66
C LEU A 18 5.38 18.31 -29.85
N CYS A 19 4.64 19.38 -30.19
CA CYS A 19 5.01 20.30 -31.26
C CYS A 19 6.42 20.87 -31.05
N LYS A 20 6.72 21.37 -29.84
CA LYS A 20 8.03 21.92 -29.51
C LYS A 20 9.17 20.88 -29.62
N MET A 21 8.92 19.64 -29.21
CA MET A 21 9.91 18.57 -29.35
C MET A 21 10.16 18.23 -30.83
N LEU A 22 9.10 18.26 -31.64
CA LEU A 22 9.19 18.01 -33.08
C LEU A 22 9.90 19.12 -33.86
N GLU A 23 10.19 20.28 -33.25
CA GLU A 23 11.04 21.32 -33.86
C GLU A 23 12.52 20.93 -33.87
N VAL A 24 12.94 20.07 -32.93
CA VAL A 24 14.36 19.71 -32.71
C VAL A 24 14.66 18.23 -32.88
N SER A 25 13.63 17.39 -33.04
CA SER A 25 13.75 15.95 -33.24
C SER A 25 12.67 15.46 -34.19
N ASP A 26 12.99 14.52 -35.06
CA ASP A 26 12.01 13.86 -35.94
C ASP A 26 11.25 12.73 -35.24
N ARG A 27 11.62 12.41 -33.99
CA ARG A 27 10.99 11.32 -33.22
C ARG A 27 10.56 11.81 -31.84
N ALA A 28 9.29 11.63 -31.50
CA ALA A 28 8.77 12.00 -30.20
C ALA A 28 7.59 11.10 -29.78
N CYS A 29 7.40 10.91 -28.47
CA CYS A 29 6.23 10.18 -27.99
C CYS A 29 5.53 10.85 -26.81
N VAL A 30 4.25 10.54 -26.66
CA VAL A 30 3.38 10.95 -25.56
C VAL A 30 2.91 9.70 -24.83
N VAL A 31 3.19 9.67 -23.53
CA VAL A 31 2.79 8.59 -22.63
C VAL A 31 1.70 9.09 -21.71
N GLN A 32 0.47 8.61 -21.90
CA GLN A 32 -0.68 9.02 -21.08
C GLN A 32 -1.63 7.86 -20.80
N PRO A 33 -2.27 7.82 -19.61
CA PRO A 33 -3.19 6.74 -19.26
C PRO A 33 -4.38 6.67 -20.23
N THR A 34 -4.91 5.48 -20.45
CA THR A 34 -6.14 5.29 -21.23
C THR A 34 -7.28 6.12 -20.63
N GLY A 35 -8.10 6.73 -21.49
CA GLY A 35 -9.22 7.59 -21.10
C GLY A 35 -8.90 9.09 -21.02
N THR A 36 -7.63 9.49 -21.11
CA THR A 36 -7.21 10.92 -21.06
C THR A 36 -7.39 11.68 -22.38
N GLY A 37 -7.63 10.99 -23.50
CA GLY A 37 -7.89 11.61 -24.81
C GLY A 37 -6.70 11.69 -25.76
N LYS A 38 -5.79 10.70 -25.75
CA LYS A 38 -4.65 10.61 -26.71
C LYS A 38 -5.06 10.84 -28.17
N PHE A 39 -6.17 10.26 -28.60
CA PHE A 39 -6.68 10.42 -29.96
C PHE A 39 -7.09 11.88 -30.29
N VAL A 40 -7.55 12.65 -29.30
CA VAL A 40 -7.90 14.06 -29.50
C VAL A 40 -6.64 14.89 -29.80
N ILE A 41 -5.50 14.54 -29.21
CA ILE A 41 -4.20 15.16 -29.53
C ILE A 41 -3.80 14.84 -30.98
N ILE A 42 -3.98 13.59 -31.42
CA ILE A 42 -3.74 13.18 -32.81
C ILE A 42 -4.63 13.98 -33.76
N ALA A 43 -5.93 14.05 -33.49
CA ALA A 43 -6.88 14.78 -34.33
C ALA A 43 -6.55 16.28 -34.41
N LYS A 44 -6.14 16.91 -33.28
CA LYS A 44 -5.69 18.30 -33.28
C LYS A 44 -4.43 18.51 -34.12
N LEU A 45 -3.46 17.61 -34.00
CA LEU A 45 -2.24 17.66 -34.81
C LEU A 45 -2.55 17.60 -36.31
N VAL A 46 -3.47 16.73 -36.70
CA VAL A 46 -3.92 16.60 -38.08
C VAL A 46 -4.65 17.87 -38.55
N GLN A 47 -5.56 18.41 -37.72
CA GLN A 47 -6.31 19.63 -38.01
C GLN A 47 -5.40 20.86 -38.22
N ASP A 48 -4.37 21.01 -37.38
CA ASP A 48 -3.47 22.16 -37.42
C ASP A 48 -2.45 22.10 -38.57
N ASN A 49 -2.30 20.93 -39.22
CA ASN A 49 -1.33 20.69 -40.28
C ASN A 49 -2.01 20.16 -41.55
N PRO A 50 -2.96 20.90 -42.16
CA PRO A 50 -3.77 20.41 -43.28
C PRO A 50 -2.96 20.11 -44.56
N LYS A 51 -1.74 20.63 -44.67
CA LYS A 51 -0.84 20.39 -45.82
C LYS A 51 0.01 19.13 -45.66
N MET A 52 0.08 18.54 -44.47
CA MET A 52 0.84 17.31 -44.20
C MET A 52 -0.06 16.09 -44.34
N ARG A 53 0.51 14.98 -44.82
CA ARG A 53 -0.14 13.67 -44.88
C ARG A 53 0.27 12.84 -43.68
N PHE A 54 -0.71 12.34 -42.95
CA PHE A 54 -0.52 11.53 -41.76
C PHE A 54 -0.83 10.06 -42.05
N LEU A 55 -0.01 9.16 -41.53
CA LEU A 55 -0.29 7.73 -41.48
C LEU A 55 -0.37 7.27 -40.02
N LEU A 56 -1.57 6.88 -39.59
CA LEU A 56 -1.81 6.30 -38.27
C LEU A 56 -1.69 4.78 -38.32
N LEU A 57 -0.74 4.24 -37.58
CA LEU A 57 -0.56 2.83 -37.30
C LEU A 57 -1.27 2.46 -35.99
N GLY A 58 -2.07 1.40 -36.02
CA GLY A 58 -2.80 0.91 -34.85
C GLY A 58 -3.04 -0.59 -34.88
N THR A 59 -3.68 -1.11 -33.84
CA THR A 59 -3.85 -2.57 -33.68
C THR A 59 -4.98 -3.15 -34.56
N ASN A 60 -6.06 -2.40 -34.78
CA ASN A 60 -7.22 -2.85 -35.54
C ASN A 60 -8.05 -1.70 -36.13
N GLU A 61 -8.77 -1.95 -37.23
CA GLU A 61 -9.59 -0.96 -37.95
C GLU A 61 -10.80 -0.44 -37.16
N TYR A 62 -11.36 -1.28 -36.28
CA TYR A 62 -12.52 -0.88 -35.47
C TYR A 62 -12.18 0.19 -34.44
N MET A 63 -10.97 0.15 -33.88
CA MET A 63 -10.43 1.21 -33.02
C MET A 63 -10.49 2.55 -33.75
N PHE A 64 -10.01 2.57 -34.98
CA PHE A 64 -9.97 3.77 -35.81
C PHE A 64 -11.39 4.24 -36.18
N ALA A 65 -12.27 3.32 -36.58
CA ALA A 65 -13.67 3.66 -36.88
C ALA A 65 -14.39 4.26 -35.65
N ASP A 66 -14.15 3.73 -34.45
CA ASP A 66 -14.71 4.26 -33.20
C ASP A 66 -14.11 5.63 -32.84
N GLN A 67 -12.80 5.81 -33.04
CA GLN A 67 -12.14 7.10 -32.84
C GLN A 67 -12.68 8.17 -33.80
N MET A 68 -12.90 7.82 -35.07
CA MET A 68 -13.54 8.68 -36.07
C MET A 68 -14.99 9.02 -35.72
N ALA A 69 -15.77 8.04 -35.26
CA ALA A 69 -17.14 8.29 -34.82
C ALA A 69 -17.18 9.24 -33.61
N ASN A 70 -16.30 9.02 -32.62
CA ASN A 70 -16.19 9.93 -31.48
C ASN A 70 -15.73 11.34 -31.91
N LEU A 71 -14.82 11.45 -32.88
CA LEU A 71 -14.37 12.73 -33.43
C LEU A 71 -15.53 13.53 -34.02
N ALA A 72 -16.43 12.89 -34.75
CA ALA A 72 -17.61 13.53 -35.30
C ALA A 72 -18.55 14.09 -34.21
N ASP A 73 -18.60 13.47 -33.02
CA ASP A 73 -19.39 13.98 -31.89
C ASP A 73 -18.82 15.26 -31.28
N PHE A 74 -17.50 15.33 -31.04
CA PHE A 74 -16.89 16.45 -30.31
C PHE A 74 -16.27 17.53 -31.20
N ALA A 75 -16.10 17.27 -32.50
CA ALA A 75 -15.71 18.25 -33.50
C ALA A 75 -16.62 18.14 -34.75
N PRO A 76 -17.91 18.50 -34.62
CA PRO A 76 -18.88 18.33 -35.71
C PRO A 76 -18.47 19.10 -36.97
N GLY A 77 -18.41 18.41 -38.10
CA GLY A 77 -18.02 19.00 -39.39
C GLY A 77 -16.52 19.00 -39.67
N PHE A 78 -15.67 18.50 -38.76
CA PHE A 78 -14.28 18.19 -39.07
C PHE A 78 -14.12 16.73 -39.48
N THR A 79 -13.59 16.50 -40.69
CA THR A 79 -13.19 15.17 -41.15
C THR A 79 -11.72 15.22 -41.55
N PRO A 80 -10.85 14.37 -40.99
CA PRO A 80 -9.41 14.42 -41.25
C PRO A 80 -9.07 13.77 -42.60
N GLU A 81 -9.30 14.48 -43.71
CA GLU A 81 -9.04 13.97 -45.07
C GLU A 81 -7.56 13.63 -45.34
N ASN A 82 -6.65 14.28 -44.60
CA ASN A 82 -5.21 14.07 -44.69
C ASN A 82 -4.68 12.98 -43.72
N LEU A 83 -5.56 12.17 -43.11
CA LEU A 83 -5.21 11.08 -42.21
C LEU A 83 -5.55 9.72 -42.83
N GLN A 84 -4.52 8.92 -43.09
CA GLN A 84 -4.66 7.52 -43.48
C GLN A 84 -4.49 6.59 -42.27
N PHE A 85 -5.11 5.42 -42.31
CA PHE A 85 -4.98 4.40 -41.27
C PHE A 85 -4.47 3.09 -41.84
N MET A 86 -3.58 2.43 -41.12
CA MET A 86 -3.07 1.10 -41.44
C MET A 86 -2.88 0.30 -40.15
N THR A 87 -3.26 -0.98 -40.14
CA THR A 87 -3.00 -1.82 -38.96
C THR A 87 -1.54 -2.27 -38.91
N TYR A 88 -1.02 -2.57 -37.72
CA TYR A 88 0.30 -3.20 -37.57
C TYR A 88 0.41 -4.53 -38.34
N ALA A 89 -0.69 -5.29 -38.39
CA ALA A 89 -0.76 -6.51 -39.18
C ALA A 89 -0.68 -6.24 -40.69
N ALA A 90 -1.35 -5.19 -41.18
CA ALA A 90 -1.25 -4.77 -42.58
C ALA A 90 0.16 -4.28 -42.92
N ALA A 91 0.80 -3.50 -42.04
CA ALA A 91 2.18 -3.06 -42.22
C ALA A 91 3.16 -4.25 -42.28
N MET A 92 2.96 -5.26 -41.42
CA MET A 92 3.72 -6.52 -41.45
C MET A 92 3.54 -7.26 -42.78
N VAL A 93 2.30 -7.36 -43.29
CA VAL A 93 2.01 -8.00 -44.58
C VAL A 93 2.64 -7.21 -45.73
N ALA A 94 2.57 -5.88 -45.69
CA ALA A 94 3.20 -5.02 -46.68
C ALA A 94 4.71 -5.22 -46.72
N ALA A 95 5.38 -5.27 -45.56
CA ALA A 95 6.80 -5.54 -45.46
C ALA A 95 7.19 -6.93 -46.01
N ARG A 96 6.41 -7.96 -45.70
CA ARG A 96 6.66 -9.34 -46.18
C ARG A 96 6.52 -9.50 -47.69
N ASN A 97 5.62 -8.73 -48.29
CA ASN A 97 5.33 -8.78 -49.72
C ASN A 97 6.02 -7.64 -50.49
N GLU A 98 6.86 -6.85 -49.82
CA GLU A 98 7.54 -5.67 -50.38
C GLU A 98 6.58 -4.68 -51.07
N VAL A 99 5.35 -4.58 -50.54
CA VAL A 99 4.34 -3.64 -51.04
C VAL A 99 4.66 -2.26 -50.48
N ALA A 100 4.85 -1.30 -51.39
CA ALA A 100 5.17 0.08 -51.03
C ALA A 100 4.19 0.64 -49.97
N ALA A 101 4.75 1.13 -48.85
CA ALA A 101 3.97 1.78 -47.82
C ALA A 101 3.39 3.12 -48.33
N PRO A 102 2.22 3.56 -47.82
CA PRO A 102 1.67 4.87 -48.16
C PRO A 102 2.66 5.99 -47.88
N LYS A 103 2.78 6.93 -48.84
CA LYS A 103 3.63 8.11 -48.68
C LYS A 103 2.99 9.09 -47.70
N CYS A 104 3.75 9.46 -46.68
CA CYS A 104 3.31 10.37 -45.62
C CYS A 104 4.47 11.23 -45.14
N ASP A 105 4.12 12.35 -44.51
CA ASP A 105 5.06 13.30 -43.95
C ASP A 105 5.18 13.11 -42.42
N VAL A 106 4.19 12.43 -41.82
CA VAL A 106 4.17 12.05 -40.40
C VAL A 106 3.59 10.64 -40.21
N ILE A 107 4.32 9.79 -39.51
CA ILE A 107 3.91 8.45 -39.09
C ILE A 107 3.54 8.50 -37.61
N ILE A 108 2.34 8.07 -37.26
CA ILE A 108 1.85 8.03 -35.89
C ILE A 108 1.67 6.56 -35.48
N ALA A 109 2.34 6.10 -34.43
CA ALA A 109 2.16 4.78 -33.85
C ALA A 109 1.31 4.86 -32.57
N ASP A 110 0.05 4.45 -32.63
CA ASP A 110 -0.84 4.34 -31.47
C ASP A 110 -0.67 2.98 -30.78
N GLU A 111 -0.69 2.98 -29.45
CA GLU A 111 -0.27 1.86 -28.61
C GLU A 111 1.09 1.27 -29.04
N PHE A 112 2.09 2.14 -29.28
CA PHE A 112 3.40 1.77 -29.84
C PHE A 112 4.20 0.73 -29.04
N HIS A 113 3.75 0.39 -27.83
CA HIS A 113 4.33 -0.72 -27.06
C HIS A 113 4.22 -2.05 -27.82
N HIS A 114 3.28 -2.16 -28.75
CA HIS A 114 3.13 -3.26 -29.68
C HIS A 114 4.23 -3.33 -30.76
N CYS A 115 4.86 -2.21 -31.11
CA CYS A 115 5.93 -2.14 -32.11
C CYS A 115 7.17 -2.95 -31.70
N GLY A 116 7.33 -3.26 -30.41
CA GLY A 116 8.43 -4.10 -29.95
C GLY A 116 8.32 -5.56 -30.37
N ALA A 117 7.14 -6.03 -30.76
CA ALA A 117 6.92 -7.41 -31.17
C ALA A 117 7.68 -7.72 -32.48
N PRO A 118 8.41 -8.85 -32.60
CA PRO A 118 9.35 -9.07 -33.71
C PRO A 118 8.75 -8.86 -35.11
N GLU A 119 7.53 -9.34 -35.35
CA GLU A 119 6.91 -9.27 -36.68
C GLU A 119 6.23 -7.93 -36.95
N TRP A 120 5.58 -7.34 -35.93
CA TRP A 120 4.99 -6.01 -36.09
C TRP A 120 6.06 -4.92 -36.17
N GLY A 121 7.15 -5.06 -35.40
CA GLY A 121 8.31 -4.17 -35.46
C GLY A 121 8.95 -4.13 -36.83
N LYS A 122 9.09 -5.28 -37.51
CA LYS A 122 9.54 -5.32 -38.93
C LYS A 122 8.61 -4.52 -39.84
N GLY A 123 7.30 -4.67 -39.67
CA GLY A 123 6.30 -3.92 -40.44
C GLY A 123 6.39 -2.41 -40.22
N VAL A 124 6.50 -1.98 -38.97
CA VAL A 124 6.66 -0.56 -38.60
C VAL A 124 7.97 0.01 -39.15
N GLN A 125 9.07 -0.73 -39.01
CA GLN A 125 10.38 -0.33 -39.52
C GLN A 125 10.36 -0.17 -41.04
N TYR A 126 9.73 -1.10 -41.76
CA TYR A 126 9.56 -1.01 -43.22
C TYR A 126 8.77 0.24 -43.64
N VAL A 127 7.72 0.62 -42.89
CA VAL A 127 6.94 1.85 -43.15
C VAL A 127 7.79 3.10 -42.90
N ILE A 128 8.61 3.11 -41.87
CA ILE A 128 9.55 4.22 -41.57
C ILE A 128 10.61 4.33 -42.67
N GLU A 129 11.25 3.23 -43.06
CA GLU A 129 12.27 3.20 -44.12
C GLU A 129 11.72 3.62 -45.48
N SER A 130 10.44 3.31 -45.74
CA SER A 130 9.75 3.76 -46.95
C SER A 130 9.45 5.27 -46.98
N ASN A 131 9.57 5.96 -45.84
CA ASN A 131 9.27 7.38 -45.65
C ASN A 131 10.40 8.08 -44.85
N PRO A 132 11.61 8.22 -45.42
CA PRO A 132 12.81 8.64 -44.67
C PRO A 132 12.76 10.07 -44.13
N GLU A 133 11.95 10.94 -44.73
CA GLU A 133 11.78 12.34 -44.29
C GLU A 133 10.60 12.51 -43.31
N ALA A 134 9.86 11.44 -43.02
CA ALA A 134 8.68 11.54 -42.19
C ALA A 134 9.03 11.59 -40.70
N LYS A 135 8.33 12.45 -39.96
CA LYS A 135 8.42 12.46 -38.49
C LYS A 135 7.70 11.26 -37.91
N VAL A 136 8.22 10.67 -36.84
CA VAL A 136 7.66 9.48 -36.17
C VAL A 136 7.16 9.85 -34.78
N ILE A 137 5.85 9.74 -34.57
CA ILE A 137 5.19 10.12 -33.33
C ILE A 137 4.58 8.89 -32.65
N GLY A 138 4.75 8.74 -31.36
CA GLY A 138 4.18 7.63 -30.58
C GLY A 138 3.14 8.06 -29.56
N PHE A 139 2.04 7.31 -29.44
CA PHE A 139 1.13 7.38 -28.30
C PHE A 139 1.01 6.03 -27.59
N THR A 140 1.10 5.99 -26.27
CA THR A 140 0.86 4.75 -25.49
C THR A 140 0.44 5.07 -24.06
N ALA A 141 -0.25 4.15 -23.41
CA ALA A 141 -0.40 4.21 -21.94
C ALA A 141 0.75 3.53 -21.20
N THR A 142 1.44 2.60 -21.86
CA THR A 142 2.39 1.70 -21.23
C THR A 142 3.60 1.50 -22.14
N PRO A 143 4.66 2.33 -22.03
CA PRO A 143 5.82 2.22 -22.92
C PRO A 143 6.69 0.98 -22.62
N ILE A 144 6.53 0.39 -21.42
CA ILE A 144 7.28 -0.78 -20.97
C ILE A 144 6.59 -2.08 -21.44
N ARG A 145 7.36 -2.95 -22.09
CA ARG A 145 6.90 -4.23 -22.61
C ARG A 145 7.36 -5.40 -21.72
N TYR A 146 6.49 -5.78 -20.78
CA TYR A 146 6.77 -6.84 -19.80
C TYR A 146 6.84 -8.25 -20.38
N SER A 147 6.34 -8.49 -21.59
CA SER A 147 6.43 -9.80 -22.25
C SER A 147 7.86 -10.17 -22.65
N ASP A 148 8.73 -9.17 -22.82
CA ASP A 148 10.06 -9.30 -23.44
C ASP A 148 11.10 -8.58 -22.55
N ASN A 149 11.30 -9.08 -21.33
CA ASN A 149 12.30 -8.57 -20.37
C ASN A 149 12.14 -7.09 -19.95
N GLY A 150 10.95 -6.50 -20.09
CA GLY A 150 10.69 -5.13 -19.61
C GLY A 150 11.34 -4.03 -20.45
N ARG A 151 11.56 -4.29 -21.74
CA ARG A 151 12.05 -3.29 -22.72
C ARG A 151 11.23 -2.00 -22.70
N ASN A 152 11.89 -0.86 -22.84
CA ASN A 152 11.25 0.44 -22.94
C ASN A 152 11.16 0.89 -24.40
N MET A 153 9.96 0.82 -24.96
CA MET A 153 9.75 1.18 -26.37
C MET A 153 9.89 2.67 -26.64
N ALA A 154 9.76 3.53 -25.61
CA ALA A 154 10.02 4.96 -25.76
C ALA A 154 11.51 5.22 -26.06
N ASP A 155 12.40 4.49 -25.40
CA ASP A 155 13.85 4.61 -25.61
C ASP A 155 14.25 4.04 -26.96
N GLU A 156 13.73 2.86 -27.31
CA GLU A 156 14.14 2.16 -28.53
C GLU A 156 13.60 2.79 -29.82
N MET A 157 12.35 3.23 -29.83
CA MET A 157 11.70 3.72 -31.06
C MET A 157 11.82 5.24 -31.21
N PHE A 158 11.88 5.97 -30.09
CA PHE A 158 11.87 7.43 -30.06
C PHE A 158 13.13 8.03 -29.44
N GLU A 159 14.19 7.25 -29.23
CA GLU A 159 15.48 7.73 -28.69
C GLU A 159 15.35 8.39 -27.32
N GLY A 160 14.35 7.98 -26.54
CA GLY A 160 14.04 8.55 -25.23
C GLY A 160 13.31 9.90 -25.30
N ASN A 161 12.94 10.37 -26.49
CA ASN A 161 12.20 11.62 -26.70
C ASN A 161 10.74 11.49 -26.24
N VAL A 162 10.51 11.62 -24.93
CA VAL A 162 9.19 11.64 -24.32
C VAL A 162 8.73 13.09 -24.15
N ALA A 163 7.92 13.59 -25.10
CA ALA A 163 7.41 14.96 -25.10
C ALA A 163 6.54 15.26 -23.86
N SER A 164 5.70 14.30 -23.49
CA SER A 164 4.87 14.40 -22.29
C SER A 164 4.61 13.02 -21.71
N SER A 165 4.72 12.91 -20.39
CA SER A 165 4.39 11.70 -19.64
C SER A 165 3.43 12.04 -18.51
N MET A 166 2.44 11.19 -18.28
CA MET A 166 1.51 11.29 -17.15
C MET A 166 1.21 9.88 -16.62
N GLU A 167 1.35 9.71 -15.30
CA GLU A 167 0.95 8.46 -14.64
C GLU A 167 -0.56 8.45 -14.34
N LEU A 168 -1.13 7.25 -14.16
CA LEU A 168 -2.55 7.10 -13.83
C LEU A 168 -2.90 7.79 -12.50
N GLU A 169 -2.04 7.65 -11.50
CA GLU A 169 -2.17 8.27 -10.20
C GLU A 169 -2.13 9.80 -10.29
N GLU A 170 -1.32 10.37 -11.19
CA GLU A 170 -1.31 11.80 -11.44
C GLU A 170 -2.64 12.26 -12.07
N ALA A 171 -3.13 11.52 -13.08
CA ALA A 171 -4.40 11.81 -13.74
C ALA A 171 -5.58 11.78 -12.75
N TRP A 172 -5.56 10.84 -11.80
CA TRP A 172 -6.51 10.77 -10.68
C TRP A 172 -6.41 11.98 -9.77
N LEU A 173 -5.22 12.32 -9.28
CA LEU A 173 -5.03 13.44 -8.34
C LEU A 173 -5.44 14.78 -8.94
N ARG A 174 -5.17 14.98 -10.23
CA ARG A 174 -5.53 16.19 -10.97
C ARG A 174 -7.01 16.25 -11.38
N GLY A 175 -7.78 15.18 -11.16
CA GLY A 175 -9.17 15.09 -11.59
C GLY A 175 -9.35 15.00 -13.10
N ILE A 176 -8.31 14.64 -13.84
CA ILE A 176 -8.37 14.37 -15.28
C ILE A 176 -9.14 13.07 -15.52
N LEU A 177 -8.89 12.06 -14.67
CA LEU A 177 -9.66 10.83 -14.63
C LEU A 177 -10.33 10.70 -13.26
N PRO A 178 -11.55 10.17 -13.19
CA PRO A 178 -12.19 9.94 -11.90
C PRO A 178 -11.43 8.88 -11.10
N ILE A 179 -11.44 9.01 -9.77
CA ILE A 179 -10.89 7.98 -8.88
C ILE A 179 -11.93 6.87 -8.74
N PRO A 180 -11.66 5.63 -9.19
CA PRO A 180 -12.63 4.56 -9.12
C PRO A 180 -12.87 4.11 -7.67
N LYS A 181 -14.09 3.69 -7.37
CA LYS A 181 -14.39 2.97 -6.12
C LYS A 181 -14.01 1.51 -6.28
N TYR A 182 -12.92 1.09 -5.65
CA TYR A 182 -12.39 -0.26 -5.81
C TYR A 182 -12.91 -1.21 -4.74
N ILE A 183 -13.48 -2.34 -5.14
CA ILE A 183 -14.06 -3.36 -4.27
C ILE A 183 -13.40 -4.69 -4.59
N ILE A 184 -12.77 -5.30 -3.59
CA ILE A 184 -12.22 -6.65 -3.71
C ILE A 184 -13.19 -7.62 -3.06
N ALA A 185 -13.63 -8.60 -3.85
CA ALA A 185 -14.43 -9.74 -3.41
C ALA A 185 -13.87 -11.01 -4.07
N LEU A 186 -14.33 -12.20 -3.70
CA LEU A 186 -13.90 -13.45 -4.31
C LEU A 186 -15.13 -14.22 -4.78
N TYR A 187 -15.18 -14.55 -6.06
CA TYR A 187 -16.31 -15.31 -6.62
C TYR A 187 -16.15 -16.82 -6.48
N ASP A 188 -14.92 -17.29 -6.44
CA ASP A 188 -14.55 -18.69 -6.18
C ASP A 188 -13.78 -18.75 -4.86
N ALA A 189 -13.96 -19.85 -4.12
CA ALA A 189 -13.03 -20.19 -3.05
C ALA A 189 -11.63 -20.29 -3.69
N PRO A 190 -10.61 -19.62 -3.12
CA PRO A 190 -9.24 -19.71 -3.61
C PRO A 190 -8.85 -21.18 -3.82
N LYS A 191 -8.11 -21.53 -4.88
CA LYS A 191 -7.61 -22.92 -5.07
C LYS A 191 -6.82 -23.40 -3.86
N GLU A 192 -6.16 -22.45 -3.23
CA GLU A 192 -5.45 -22.52 -1.97
C GLU A 192 -6.33 -23.11 -0.85
N LEU A 193 -7.66 -22.90 -0.87
CA LEU A 193 -8.60 -23.49 0.08
C LEU A 193 -8.78 -25.01 -0.12
N GLY A 194 -8.70 -25.48 -1.36
CA GLY A 194 -8.67 -26.92 -1.66
C GLY A 194 -7.37 -27.56 -1.17
N GLU A 195 -6.24 -26.90 -1.40
CA GLU A 195 -4.92 -27.33 -0.92
C GLU A 195 -4.81 -27.29 0.61
N LEU A 196 -5.42 -26.28 1.24
CA LEU A 196 -5.51 -26.16 2.70
C LEU A 196 -6.28 -27.35 3.28
N LYS A 197 -7.40 -27.72 2.67
CA LYS A 197 -8.19 -28.88 3.10
C LYS A 197 -7.35 -30.15 3.04
N VAL A 198 -6.71 -30.41 1.90
CA VAL A 198 -5.80 -31.55 1.73
C VAL A 198 -4.66 -31.53 2.75
N SER A 199 -4.14 -30.36 3.10
CA SER A 199 -3.08 -30.19 4.11
C SER A 199 -3.59 -30.45 5.54
N ILE A 200 -4.82 -30.01 5.85
CA ILE A 200 -5.47 -30.25 7.14
C ILE A 200 -5.73 -31.74 7.34
N ASP A 201 -6.22 -32.42 6.30
CA ASP A 201 -6.52 -33.86 6.32
C ASP A 201 -5.25 -34.72 6.59
N LYS A 202 -4.05 -34.17 6.30
CA LYS A 202 -2.75 -34.80 6.60
C LYS A 202 -2.27 -34.59 8.05
N VAL A 203 -2.96 -33.79 8.87
CA VAL A 203 -2.56 -33.53 10.27
C VAL A 203 -2.99 -34.69 11.17
N HIS A 204 -2.04 -35.51 11.60
CA HIS A 204 -2.31 -36.68 12.44
C HIS A 204 -2.64 -36.36 13.92
N GLU A 205 -2.24 -35.19 14.44
CA GLU A 205 -2.49 -34.81 15.83
C GLU A 205 -3.94 -34.32 16.03
N LYS A 206 -4.78 -35.14 16.68
CA LYS A 206 -6.24 -34.95 16.81
C LYS A 206 -6.67 -33.56 17.32
N LYS A 207 -5.97 -32.99 18.32
CA LYS A 207 -6.27 -31.65 18.86
C LYS A 207 -5.93 -30.52 17.87
N LYS A 208 -4.82 -30.63 17.13
CA LYS A 208 -4.45 -29.65 16.09
C LYS A 208 -5.37 -29.77 14.87
N HIS A 209 -5.65 -31.00 14.44
CA HIS A 209 -6.58 -31.28 13.34
C HIS A 209 -7.95 -30.63 13.60
N SER A 210 -8.56 -30.87 14.76
CA SER A 210 -9.85 -30.26 15.12
C SER A 210 -9.80 -28.71 15.13
N LYS A 211 -8.70 -28.12 15.61
CA LYS A 211 -8.50 -26.66 15.60
C LYS A 211 -8.39 -26.11 14.18
N PHE A 212 -7.69 -26.82 13.28
CA PHE A 212 -7.55 -26.41 11.88
C PHE A 212 -8.82 -26.60 11.08
N VAL A 213 -9.56 -27.70 11.28
CA VAL A 213 -10.88 -27.91 10.68
C VAL A 213 -11.84 -26.80 11.08
N LYS A 214 -11.88 -26.44 12.38
CA LYS A 214 -12.75 -25.35 12.86
C LYS A 214 -12.41 -24.01 12.20
N LYS A 215 -11.13 -23.65 12.16
CA LYS A 215 -10.68 -22.42 11.48
C LYS A 215 -10.91 -22.45 9.97
N TYR A 216 -10.75 -23.61 9.34
CA TYR A 216 -11.04 -23.81 7.92
C TYR A 216 -12.52 -23.66 7.61
N GLU A 217 -13.40 -24.17 8.48
CA GLU A 217 -14.84 -23.94 8.38
C GLU A 217 -15.20 -22.47 8.60
N GLU A 218 -14.59 -21.79 9.57
CA GLU A 218 -14.74 -20.34 9.76
C GLU A 218 -14.29 -19.57 8.51
N LEU A 219 -13.17 -19.95 7.91
CA LEU A 219 -12.68 -19.37 6.66
C LEU A 219 -13.65 -19.62 5.50
N ARG A 220 -14.07 -20.87 5.31
CA ARG A 220 -15.01 -21.27 4.27
C ARG A 220 -16.34 -20.55 4.42
N ARG A 221 -16.88 -20.46 5.64
CA ARG A 221 -18.09 -19.70 5.93
C ARG A 221 -17.87 -18.21 5.69
N SER A 222 -16.76 -17.60 6.14
CA SER A 222 -16.49 -16.19 5.88
C SER A 222 -16.39 -15.84 4.38
N LEU A 223 -15.91 -16.76 3.55
CA LEU A 223 -15.87 -16.59 2.09
C LEU A 223 -17.24 -16.81 1.43
N GLN A 224 -18.15 -17.53 2.10
CA GLN A 224 -19.53 -17.75 1.67
C GLN A 224 -20.51 -16.70 2.25
N ASP A 225 -20.19 -16.12 3.42
CA ASP A 225 -21.00 -15.18 4.21
C ASP A 225 -20.53 -13.72 4.06
N ALA A 226 -19.34 -13.47 3.51
CA ALA A 226 -19.05 -12.16 2.93
C ALA A 226 -20.13 -11.93 1.88
N ASP A 227 -21.05 -10.97 2.12
CA ASP A 227 -22.19 -10.58 1.27
C ASP A 227 -22.05 -11.20 -0.13
N GLY A 228 -22.92 -12.15 -0.53
CA GLY A 228 -22.80 -12.82 -1.84
C GLY A 228 -22.55 -11.82 -2.97
N ILE A 229 -21.91 -12.24 -4.07
CA ILE A 229 -21.53 -11.34 -5.19
C ILE A 229 -22.70 -10.44 -5.61
N ASP A 230 -23.91 -11.00 -5.62
CA ASP A 230 -25.21 -10.35 -5.79
C ASP A 230 -25.42 -9.16 -4.85
N ARG A 231 -25.29 -9.39 -3.53
CA ARG A 231 -25.42 -8.36 -2.50
C ARG A 231 -24.30 -7.32 -2.58
N ILE A 232 -23.06 -7.72 -2.82
CA ILE A 232 -21.93 -6.78 -2.97
C ILE A 232 -22.16 -5.87 -4.16
N ILE A 233 -22.57 -6.43 -5.30
CA ILE A 233 -22.88 -5.67 -6.50
C ILE A 233 -24.06 -4.73 -6.21
N ALA A 234 -25.19 -5.19 -5.67
CA ALA A 234 -26.34 -4.35 -5.34
C ALA A 234 -26.05 -3.25 -4.30
N LYS A 235 -25.16 -3.54 -3.35
CA LYS A 235 -24.71 -2.58 -2.35
C LYS A 235 -23.90 -1.44 -2.94
N HIS A 236 -23.20 -1.66 -4.05
CA HIS A 236 -22.22 -0.70 -4.57
C HIS A 236 -22.53 -0.15 -5.96
N LEU A 237 -23.21 -0.90 -6.82
CA LEU A 237 -23.77 -0.45 -8.09
C LEU A 237 -25.19 0.08 -7.84
N LYS A 238 -25.31 1.40 -7.65
CA LYS A 238 -26.60 2.06 -7.32
C LYS A 238 -27.44 2.44 -8.53
N LYS A 239 -26.82 2.55 -9.69
CA LYS A 239 -27.49 2.92 -10.93
C LYS A 239 -28.15 1.68 -11.54
N ARG A 240 -29.48 1.69 -11.62
CA ARG A 240 -30.29 0.54 -12.08
C ARG A 240 -30.18 0.29 -13.57
N ASP A 241 -30.03 1.35 -14.36
CA ASP A 241 -29.92 1.35 -15.82
C ASP A 241 -28.45 1.41 -16.32
N GLY A 242 -27.50 1.12 -15.42
CA GLY A 242 -26.08 1.30 -15.65
C GLY A 242 -25.48 0.37 -16.71
N LYS A 243 -24.32 0.77 -17.26
CA LYS A 243 -23.52 -0.03 -18.18
C LYS A 243 -22.37 -0.72 -17.43
N VAL A 244 -22.33 -2.04 -17.49
CA VAL A 244 -21.36 -2.90 -16.80
C VAL A 244 -20.53 -3.68 -17.81
N ILE A 245 -19.21 -3.72 -17.65
CA ILE A 245 -18.32 -4.60 -18.42
C ILE A 245 -17.78 -5.71 -17.52
N VAL A 246 -17.92 -6.96 -17.93
CA VAL A 246 -17.37 -8.14 -17.25
C VAL A 246 -16.19 -8.69 -18.05
N PHE A 247 -14.99 -8.65 -17.47
CA PHE A 247 -13.76 -9.16 -18.07
C PHE A 247 -13.56 -10.64 -17.75
N CYS A 248 -13.78 -11.51 -18.74
CA CYS A 248 -13.69 -12.96 -18.61
C CYS A 248 -12.35 -13.53 -19.10
N PRO A 249 -11.88 -14.65 -18.51
CA PRO A 249 -10.60 -15.26 -18.90
C PRO A 249 -10.67 -16.06 -20.21
N ARG A 250 -11.79 -16.73 -20.49
CA ARG A 250 -11.98 -17.63 -21.65
C ARG A 250 -13.47 -17.85 -21.94
N GLU A 251 -13.77 -18.35 -23.14
CA GLU A 251 -15.14 -18.51 -23.66
C GLU A 251 -16.04 -19.38 -22.76
N ALA A 252 -15.53 -20.51 -22.28
CA ALA A 252 -16.29 -21.37 -21.37
C ALA A 252 -16.73 -20.65 -20.09
N LYS A 253 -15.85 -19.82 -19.49
CA LYS A 253 -16.18 -19.06 -18.28
C LYS A 253 -17.11 -17.88 -18.58
N LEU A 254 -16.95 -17.25 -19.75
CA LEU A 254 -17.89 -16.21 -20.19
C LEU A 254 -19.32 -16.77 -20.27
N ASN A 255 -19.50 -17.93 -20.90
CA ASN A 255 -20.83 -18.56 -21.00
C ASN A 255 -21.39 -18.93 -19.62
N GLU A 256 -20.55 -19.44 -18.71
CA GLU A 256 -20.93 -19.71 -17.31
C GLU A 256 -21.42 -18.45 -16.59
N PHE A 257 -20.67 -17.35 -16.66
CA PHE A 257 -21.03 -16.12 -15.97
C PHE A 257 -22.24 -15.41 -16.60
N MET A 258 -22.48 -15.55 -17.90
CA MET A 258 -23.70 -15.05 -18.53
C MET A 258 -24.95 -15.72 -17.96
N LEU A 259 -24.90 -17.03 -17.67
CA LEU A 259 -26.02 -17.73 -17.01
C LEU A 259 -26.26 -17.24 -15.58
N LEU A 260 -25.25 -16.66 -14.94
CA LEU A 260 -25.33 -16.08 -13.61
C LEU A 260 -25.74 -14.60 -13.59
N SER A 261 -26.04 -13.98 -14.74
CA SER A 261 -26.36 -12.54 -14.83
C SER A 261 -27.50 -12.14 -13.89
N HIS A 262 -28.64 -12.85 -13.93
CA HIS A 262 -29.77 -12.58 -13.03
C HIS A 262 -29.42 -12.79 -11.57
N LYS A 263 -28.59 -13.80 -11.26
CA LYS A 263 -28.12 -14.00 -9.89
C LYS A 263 -27.29 -12.82 -9.42
N TRP A 264 -26.32 -12.37 -10.21
CA TRP A 264 -25.37 -11.32 -9.82
C TRP A 264 -25.96 -9.91 -9.82
N PHE A 265 -26.90 -9.65 -10.71
CA PHE A 265 -27.39 -8.31 -10.97
C PHE A 265 -28.89 -8.12 -10.71
N GLY A 266 -29.64 -9.18 -10.43
CA GLY A 266 -31.09 -9.10 -10.22
C GLY A 266 -31.49 -8.17 -9.07
N GLU A 267 -30.71 -8.14 -7.99
CA GLU A 267 -30.94 -7.19 -6.88
C GLU A 267 -30.67 -5.72 -7.28
N VAL A 268 -29.94 -5.47 -8.37
CA VAL A 268 -29.73 -4.12 -8.93
C VAL A 268 -30.92 -3.73 -9.79
N ASN A 269 -31.28 -4.60 -10.74
CA ASN A 269 -32.39 -4.41 -11.67
C ASN A 269 -32.95 -5.77 -12.11
N ASP A 270 -34.27 -5.89 -12.09
CA ASP A 270 -34.97 -7.11 -12.52
C ASP A 270 -34.84 -7.32 -14.04
N GLU A 271 -34.74 -6.23 -14.79
CA GLU A 271 -34.55 -6.23 -16.25
C GLU A 271 -33.06 -6.07 -16.60
N ILE A 272 -32.47 -7.12 -17.19
CA ILE A 272 -31.05 -7.18 -17.52
C ILE A 272 -30.87 -7.55 -18.98
N HIS A 273 -30.23 -6.66 -19.74
CA HIS A 273 -29.79 -6.92 -21.10
C HIS A 273 -28.36 -7.43 -21.09
N VAL A 274 -28.19 -8.67 -21.58
CA VAL A 274 -26.89 -9.36 -21.58
C VAL A 274 -26.31 -9.38 -22.99
N TYR A 275 -25.07 -8.89 -23.10
CA TYR A 275 -24.32 -8.80 -24.34
C TYR A 275 -23.00 -9.57 -24.23
N LYS A 276 -22.45 -10.00 -25.37
CA LYS A 276 -21.14 -10.65 -25.41
C LYS A 276 -20.28 -10.20 -26.59
N THR A 277 -18.97 -10.16 -26.38
CA THR A 277 -17.97 -10.03 -27.44
C THR A 277 -16.79 -10.97 -27.19
N THR A 278 -16.25 -11.57 -28.25
CA THR A 278 -15.12 -12.51 -28.18
C THR A 278 -14.05 -12.15 -29.20
N SER A 279 -12.87 -12.77 -29.10
CA SER A 279 -11.74 -12.50 -30.00
C SER A 279 -11.94 -12.86 -31.46
N LYS A 280 -12.96 -13.65 -31.79
CA LYS A 280 -13.27 -14.05 -33.16
C LYS A 280 -14.19 -13.05 -33.89
N ASP A 281 -14.95 -12.26 -33.14
CA ASP A 281 -15.83 -11.21 -33.66
C ASP A 281 -15.82 -10.00 -32.70
N PRO A 282 -14.70 -9.26 -32.66
CA PRO A 282 -14.35 -8.43 -31.52
C PRO A 282 -15.13 -7.13 -31.40
N TYR A 283 -15.60 -6.59 -32.53
CA TYR A 283 -16.28 -5.28 -32.61
C TYR A 283 -17.39 -5.24 -33.68
N ALA A 284 -17.49 -6.26 -34.52
CA ALA A 284 -18.54 -6.40 -35.53
C ALA A 284 -19.77 -7.16 -35.00
N SER A 285 -19.69 -7.77 -33.82
CA SER A 285 -20.87 -8.39 -33.22
C SER A 285 -21.95 -7.33 -33.05
N LEU A 286 -23.10 -7.60 -33.68
CA LEU A 286 -24.34 -6.83 -33.48
C LEU A 286 -24.60 -6.61 -31.98
N SER A 287 -24.21 -7.57 -31.14
CA SER A 287 -24.25 -7.49 -29.68
C SER A 287 -23.51 -6.27 -29.10
N PHE A 288 -22.31 -5.94 -29.58
CA PHE A 288 -21.55 -4.82 -29.04
C PHE A 288 -22.10 -3.46 -29.49
N LYS A 289 -22.55 -3.37 -30.74
CA LYS A 289 -23.25 -2.18 -31.25
C LYS A 289 -24.55 -1.95 -30.48
N ASN A 290 -25.33 -3.00 -30.24
CA ASN A 290 -26.55 -2.94 -29.44
C ASN A 290 -26.26 -2.50 -28.01
N PHE A 291 -25.20 -3.03 -27.36
CA PHE A 291 -24.80 -2.57 -26.01
C PHE A 291 -24.48 -1.06 -25.96
N LYS A 292 -23.80 -0.55 -26.99
CA LYS A 292 -23.49 0.89 -27.08
C LYS A 292 -24.75 1.74 -27.26
N ALA A 293 -25.63 1.31 -28.17
CA ALA A 293 -26.85 2.03 -28.52
C ALA A 293 -27.98 1.85 -27.49
N ASP A 294 -27.90 0.85 -26.60
CA ASP A 294 -28.91 0.59 -25.60
C ASP A 294 -29.00 1.73 -24.57
N ASP A 295 -30.12 2.43 -24.63
CA ASP A 295 -30.56 3.53 -23.79
C ASP A 295 -31.81 3.18 -22.96
N SER A 296 -32.22 1.91 -22.94
CA SER A 296 -33.37 1.43 -22.17
C SER A 296 -33.18 1.56 -20.66
N SER A 297 -34.25 1.36 -19.87
CA SER A 297 -34.18 1.32 -18.41
C SER A 297 -33.54 0.05 -17.83
N ALA A 298 -33.24 -0.95 -18.68
CA ALA A 298 -32.59 -2.18 -18.25
C ALA A 298 -31.15 -1.93 -17.79
N LEU A 299 -30.62 -2.84 -16.98
CA LEU A 299 -29.18 -2.90 -16.72
C LEU A 299 -28.47 -3.54 -17.92
N LYS A 300 -27.42 -2.91 -18.44
CA LYS A 300 -26.67 -3.42 -19.59
C LYS A 300 -25.40 -4.11 -19.09
N VAL A 301 -25.26 -5.40 -19.37
CA VAL A 301 -24.09 -6.19 -18.96
C VAL A 301 -23.38 -6.77 -20.18
N LEU A 302 -22.17 -6.28 -20.45
CA LEU A 302 -21.32 -6.78 -21.54
C LEU A 302 -20.23 -7.72 -21.02
N TYR A 303 -20.27 -8.97 -21.44
CA TYR A 303 -19.22 -9.95 -21.18
C TYR A 303 -18.17 -9.93 -22.30
N CYS A 304 -16.88 -9.87 -21.96
CA CYS A 304 -15.80 -9.77 -22.94
C CYS A 304 -14.58 -10.63 -22.62
N ILE A 305 -13.84 -11.06 -23.64
CA ILE A 305 -12.57 -11.81 -23.52
C ILE A 305 -11.50 -11.14 -24.37
N ASN A 306 -10.40 -10.69 -23.75
CA ASN A 306 -9.21 -10.10 -24.40
C ASN A 306 -9.45 -8.85 -25.29
N GLN A 307 -10.67 -8.56 -25.73
CA GLN A 307 -10.95 -7.57 -26.78
C GLN A 307 -10.92 -6.14 -26.28
N LEU A 308 -11.63 -5.83 -25.19
CA LEU A 308 -11.70 -4.44 -24.69
C LEU A 308 -10.41 -3.96 -23.99
N ASN A 309 -9.35 -4.76 -23.99
CA ASN A 309 -8.07 -4.32 -23.42
C ASN A 309 -7.48 -3.17 -24.26
N GLU A 310 -7.52 -3.27 -25.59
CA GLU A 310 -6.72 -2.39 -26.46
C GLU A 310 -7.55 -1.45 -27.33
N ALA A 311 -8.82 -1.75 -27.64
CA ALA A 311 -9.62 -0.87 -28.50
C ALA A 311 -11.09 -0.73 -28.09
N VAL A 312 -11.62 0.45 -28.44
CA VAL A 312 -12.95 0.99 -28.19
C VAL A 312 -13.15 1.69 -26.83
N HIS A 313 -13.51 2.97 -26.90
CA HIS A 313 -13.98 3.73 -25.75
C HIS A 313 -15.50 3.59 -25.66
N VAL A 314 -16.02 3.10 -24.53
CA VAL A 314 -17.46 3.11 -24.27
C VAL A 314 -17.76 4.24 -23.29
N LYS A 315 -18.52 5.24 -23.74
CA LYS A 315 -18.98 6.33 -22.88
C LYS A 315 -19.95 5.78 -21.84
N GLY A 316 -19.87 6.30 -20.60
CA GLY A 316 -20.85 6.03 -19.55
C GLY A 316 -20.78 4.62 -18.93
N ILE A 317 -19.58 4.01 -18.86
CA ILE A 317 -19.40 2.79 -18.08
C ILE A 317 -19.49 3.11 -16.58
N ASP A 318 -20.45 2.49 -15.91
CA ASP A 318 -20.72 2.73 -14.49
C ASP A 318 -19.98 1.73 -13.59
N ALA A 319 -19.73 0.51 -14.10
CA ALA A 319 -18.94 -0.48 -13.38
C ALA A 319 -18.16 -1.43 -14.29
N ILE A 320 -17.06 -1.95 -13.76
CA ILE A 320 -16.33 -3.08 -14.34
C ILE A 320 -16.24 -4.21 -13.33
N VAL A 321 -16.36 -5.45 -13.81
CA VAL A 321 -16.26 -6.67 -13.02
C VAL A 321 -15.10 -7.49 -13.57
N MET A 322 -14.04 -7.66 -12.77
CA MET A 322 -12.86 -8.43 -13.13
C MET A 322 -12.97 -9.84 -12.57
N VAL A 323 -13.30 -10.81 -13.43
CA VAL A 323 -13.33 -12.25 -13.12
C VAL A 323 -12.18 -13.00 -13.80
N ARG A 324 -11.23 -12.25 -14.35
CA ARG A 324 -10.00 -12.75 -14.96
C ARG A 324 -8.82 -12.47 -14.04
N PRO A 325 -8.10 -13.51 -13.60
CA PRO A 325 -6.77 -13.35 -13.01
C PRO A 325 -5.81 -12.73 -14.03
N THR A 326 -5.33 -11.53 -13.75
CA THR A 326 -4.52 -10.71 -14.65
C THR A 326 -3.14 -10.52 -14.03
N LYS A 327 -2.14 -11.20 -14.61
CA LYS A 327 -0.74 -11.14 -14.15
C LYS A 327 0.06 -9.98 -14.74
N SER A 328 -0.43 -9.37 -15.82
CA SER A 328 0.24 -8.26 -16.50
C SER A 328 -0.27 -6.92 -15.96
N PRO A 329 0.59 -6.06 -15.39
CA PRO A 329 0.22 -4.70 -14.99
C PRO A 329 -0.35 -3.88 -16.16
N VAL A 330 0.16 -4.09 -17.37
CA VAL A 330 -0.27 -3.38 -18.58
C VAL A 330 -1.74 -3.66 -18.87
N ILE A 331 -2.11 -4.94 -18.95
CA ILE A 331 -3.49 -5.35 -19.22
C ILE A 331 -4.42 -4.87 -18.09
N PHE A 332 -3.96 -4.94 -16.84
CA PHE A 332 -4.73 -4.45 -15.70
C PHE A 332 -5.04 -2.95 -15.80
N HIS A 333 -4.02 -2.12 -16.06
CA HIS A 333 -4.19 -0.67 -16.20
C HIS A 333 -5.03 -0.30 -17.43
N GLN A 334 -4.87 -1.02 -18.53
CA GLN A 334 -5.72 -0.85 -19.71
C GLN A 334 -7.19 -1.14 -19.40
N GLN A 335 -7.51 -2.28 -18.77
CA GLN A 335 -8.87 -2.63 -18.37
C GLN A 335 -9.48 -1.61 -17.42
N LEU A 336 -8.71 -1.18 -16.42
CA LEU A 336 -9.12 -0.14 -15.48
C LEU A 336 -9.41 1.17 -16.23
N GLY A 337 -8.51 1.58 -17.12
CA GLY A 337 -8.62 2.80 -17.92
C GLY A 337 -9.79 2.80 -18.91
N ARG A 338 -10.44 1.66 -19.21
CA ARG A 338 -11.67 1.63 -20.02
C ARG A 338 -12.90 2.09 -19.27
N ALA A 339 -12.91 1.96 -17.95
CA ALA A 339 -13.97 2.51 -17.10
C ALA A 339 -13.79 4.02 -16.87
N LEU A 340 -12.57 4.54 -17.09
CA LEU A 340 -12.20 5.90 -16.78
C LEU A 340 -12.25 6.75 -18.06
N SER A 341 -12.92 7.89 -17.99
CA SER A 341 -12.94 8.86 -19.09
C SER A 341 -12.77 10.28 -18.58
N SER A 342 -11.96 11.07 -19.28
CA SER A 342 -11.84 12.50 -19.00
C SER A 342 -13.14 13.24 -19.33
N GLY A 343 -13.54 14.18 -18.45
CA GLY A 343 -14.82 14.88 -18.54
C GLY A 343 -16.03 14.10 -18.03
N GLY A 344 -15.86 12.84 -17.59
CA GLY A 344 -16.91 12.07 -16.93
C GLY A 344 -17.05 12.44 -15.45
N ASN A 345 -18.22 12.93 -15.03
CA ASN A 345 -18.47 13.33 -13.63
C ASN A 345 -18.71 12.16 -12.65
N GLN A 346 -18.90 10.93 -13.14
CA GLN A 346 -19.18 9.77 -12.27
C GLN A 346 -17.95 8.87 -12.10
N ALA A 347 -17.65 8.55 -10.84
CA ALA A 347 -16.62 7.60 -10.49
C ALA A 347 -17.12 6.17 -10.71
N PRO A 348 -16.52 5.37 -11.61
CA PRO A 348 -16.96 4.01 -11.85
C PRO A 348 -16.62 3.11 -10.66
N VAL A 349 -17.39 2.04 -10.53
CA VAL A 349 -17.16 1.01 -9.52
C VAL A 349 -16.36 -0.14 -10.13
N VAL A 350 -15.29 -0.56 -9.46
CA VAL A 350 -14.47 -1.69 -9.89
C VAL A 350 -14.69 -2.85 -8.92
N PHE A 351 -15.26 -3.94 -9.41
CA PHE A 351 -15.41 -5.20 -8.67
C PHE A 351 -14.29 -6.15 -9.09
N ASP A 352 -13.27 -6.28 -8.27
CA ASP A 352 -12.17 -7.23 -8.46
C ASP A 352 -12.49 -8.54 -7.76
N LEU A 353 -13.02 -9.49 -8.53
CA LEU A 353 -13.44 -10.80 -8.02
C LEU A 353 -12.31 -11.84 -8.02
N CYS A 354 -11.11 -11.45 -8.49
CA CYS A 354 -9.91 -12.28 -8.54
C CYS A 354 -8.75 -11.77 -7.68
N ASN A 355 -8.94 -10.65 -6.98
CA ASN A 355 -7.87 -9.96 -6.24
C ASN A 355 -6.63 -9.64 -7.11
N ASN A 356 -6.87 -9.26 -8.37
CA ASN A 356 -5.84 -8.74 -9.28
C ASN A 356 -5.06 -7.59 -8.64
N PHE A 357 -5.75 -6.70 -7.93
CA PHE A 357 -5.13 -5.57 -7.27
C PHE A 357 -4.08 -6.01 -6.26
N GLY A 358 -4.41 -7.00 -5.43
CA GLY A 358 -3.48 -7.57 -4.44
C GLY A 358 -2.28 -8.27 -5.09
N LEU A 359 -2.49 -8.98 -6.20
CA LEU A 359 -1.45 -9.74 -6.90
C LEU A 359 -0.40 -8.86 -7.60
N LEU A 360 -0.74 -7.61 -7.95
CA LEU A 360 0.14 -6.68 -8.68
C LEU A 360 0.90 -5.70 -7.76
N GLY A 361 1.08 -6.05 -6.48
CA GLY A 361 1.74 -5.17 -5.49
C GLY A 361 0.78 -4.30 -4.67
N GLY A 362 -0.53 -4.44 -4.89
CA GLY A 362 -1.56 -4.06 -3.92
C GLY A 362 -1.82 -2.57 -3.74
N ILE A 363 -2.70 -2.30 -2.77
CA ILE A 363 -3.06 -0.98 -2.24
C ILE A 363 -1.81 -0.19 -1.83
N SER A 364 -0.76 -0.85 -1.34
CA SER A 364 0.48 -0.21 -0.91
C SER A 364 1.22 0.46 -2.05
N VAL A 365 1.43 -0.22 -3.18
CA VAL A 365 2.17 0.33 -4.33
C VAL A 365 1.41 1.50 -4.93
N THR A 366 0.11 1.35 -5.17
CA THR A 366 -0.71 2.45 -5.72
C THR A 366 -0.75 3.65 -4.78
N ARG A 367 -0.92 3.45 -3.46
CA ARG A 367 -0.89 4.56 -2.50
C ARG A 367 0.45 5.27 -2.49
N GLU A 368 1.55 4.53 -2.63
CA GLU A 368 2.88 5.13 -2.65
C GLU A 368 3.13 5.94 -3.93
N ARG A 369 2.72 5.41 -5.10
CA ARG A 369 2.72 6.16 -6.36
C ARG A 369 1.88 7.43 -6.25
N MET A 370 0.67 7.35 -5.68
CA MET A 370 -0.15 8.53 -5.42
C MET A 370 0.53 9.53 -4.48
N ARG A 371 1.20 9.09 -3.40
CA ARG A 371 1.95 10.01 -2.52
C ARG A 371 3.10 10.70 -3.25
N ARG A 372 3.84 9.95 -4.05
CA ARG A 372 4.97 10.48 -4.84
C ARG A 372 4.49 11.49 -5.88
N ALA A 373 3.42 11.15 -6.61
CA ALA A 373 2.77 12.03 -7.58
C ALA A 373 2.22 13.29 -6.89
N TYR A 374 1.53 13.15 -5.75
CA TYR A 374 1.02 14.28 -4.97
C TYR A 374 2.15 15.24 -4.56
N LYS A 375 3.26 14.70 -4.00
CA LYS A 375 4.42 15.50 -3.62
C LYS A 375 5.02 16.24 -4.83
N SER A 376 5.21 15.54 -5.95
CA SER A 376 5.72 16.13 -7.20
C SER A 376 4.85 17.27 -7.72
N LEU A 377 3.52 17.11 -7.67
CA LEU A 377 2.57 18.16 -8.07
C LEU A 377 2.64 19.36 -7.13
N THR A 378 2.67 19.15 -5.81
CA THR A 378 2.80 20.23 -4.83
C THR A 378 4.12 20.99 -4.95
N ASP A 379 5.23 20.28 -5.21
CA ASP A 379 6.55 20.88 -5.41
C ASP A 379 6.55 21.78 -6.67
N LYS A 380 5.79 21.40 -7.71
CA LYS A 380 5.54 22.20 -8.92
C LYS A 380 4.48 23.29 -8.73
N LYS A 381 3.98 23.50 -7.51
CA LYS A 381 2.88 24.43 -7.18
C LYS A 381 1.57 24.17 -7.95
N VAL A 382 1.38 22.94 -8.41
CA VAL A 382 0.11 22.48 -8.97
C VAL A 382 -0.75 22.00 -7.80
N ASN A 383 -1.93 22.57 -7.61
CA ASN A 383 -2.85 22.17 -6.54
C ASN A 383 -3.75 21.03 -7.05
N PRO A 384 -3.52 19.76 -6.66
CA PRO A 384 -4.34 18.64 -7.12
C PRO A 384 -5.76 18.71 -6.54
N LEU A 385 -6.74 18.26 -7.31
CA LEU A 385 -8.15 18.21 -6.89
C LEU A 385 -8.38 17.16 -5.79
N TYR A 386 -7.62 16.07 -5.83
CA TYR A 386 -7.71 14.97 -4.87
C TYR A 386 -6.39 14.73 -4.15
N THR A 387 -6.46 14.01 -3.05
CA THR A 387 -5.32 13.58 -2.23
C THR A 387 -5.19 12.06 -2.25
N PRO A 388 -4.04 11.49 -1.85
CA PRO A 388 -3.90 10.03 -1.70
C PRO A 388 -4.90 9.38 -0.73
N ARG A 389 -5.62 10.15 0.10
CA ARG A 389 -6.65 9.63 1.02
C ARG A 389 -7.98 9.37 0.33
N ASP A 390 -8.21 9.96 -0.83
CA ASP A 390 -9.47 9.85 -1.57
C ASP A 390 -9.58 8.51 -2.31
N PHE A 391 -8.47 7.85 -2.59
CA PHE A 391 -8.46 6.48 -3.11
C PHE A 391 -8.83 5.47 -2.01
N LYS A 392 -10.09 5.03 -2.05
CA LYS A 392 -10.66 4.07 -1.11
C LYS A 392 -10.79 2.69 -1.76
N VAL A 393 -10.24 1.69 -1.07
CA VAL A 393 -10.39 0.27 -1.43
C VAL A 393 -11.19 -0.42 -0.35
N ILE A 394 -12.30 -1.04 -0.74
CA ILE A 394 -13.17 -1.84 0.12
C ILE A 394 -12.76 -3.29 -0.08
N ASP A 395 -12.14 -3.87 0.93
CA ASP A 395 -11.73 -5.28 0.92
C ASP A 395 -12.76 -6.12 1.67
N ALA A 396 -13.74 -6.67 0.95
CA ALA A 396 -14.81 -7.48 1.53
C ALA A 396 -14.33 -8.86 2.03
N VAL A 397 -13.10 -9.26 1.68
CA VAL A 397 -12.51 -10.56 2.00
C VAL A 397 -11.26 -10.44 2.89
N LYS A 398 -11.01 -9.26 3.47
CA LYS A 398 -9.81 -8.98 4.28
C LYS A 398 -9.65 -9.97 5.43
N ASP A 399 -10.75 -10.22 6.15
CA ASP A 399 -10.76 -11.11 7.31
C ASP A 399 -10.53 -12.56 6.88
N SER A 400 -11.20 -13.00 5.81
CA SER A 400 -10.99 -14.31 5.19
C SER A 400 -9.53 -14.51 4.74
N ARG A 401 -8.92 -13.51 4.10
CA ARG A 401 -7.50 -13.60 3.70
C ARG A 401 -6.55 -13.67 4.89
N SER A 402 -6.83 -12.91 5.95
CA SER A 402 -6.03 -12.95 7.18
C SER A 402 -6.12 -14.33 7.84
N LEU A 403 -7.31 -14.92 7.87
CA LEU A 403 -7.57 -16.24 8.43
C LEU A 403 -6.96 -17.36 7.58
N ALA A 404 -7.00 -17.24 6.25
CA ALA A 404 -6.32 -18.15 5.32
C ALA A 404 -4.80 -18.13 5.53
N LYS A 405 -4.21 -16.92 5.64
CA LYS A 405 -2.78 -16.76 5.91
C LYS A 405 -2.38 -17.33 7.27
N GLU A 406 -3.20 -17.10 8.30
CA GLU A 406 -2.96 -17.67 9.63
C GLU A 406 -3.03 -19.21 9.62
N LEU A 407 -4.01 -19.78 8.91
CA LEU A 407 -4.14 -21.23 8.73
C LEU A 407 -2.95 -21.81 7.97
N GLN A 408 -2.54 -21.19 6.86
CA GLN A 408 -1.40 -21.62 6.06
C GLN A 408 -0.10 -21.59 6.89
N GLN A 409 0.14 -20.51 7.63
CA GLN A 409 1.30 -20.39 8.53
C GLN A 409 1.29 -21.42 9.66
N ALA A 410 0.10 -21.78 10.15
CA ALA A 410 -0.03 -22.73 11.25
C ALA A 410 0.03 -24.20 10.79
N LEU A 411 -0.42 -24.50 9.56
CA LEU A 411 -0.33 -25.82 8.92
C LEU A 411 1.07 -26.10 8.38
N HIS A 412 1.73 -25.07 7.86
CA HIS A 412 3.08 -25.11 7.33
C HIS A 412 3.99 -24.15 8.12
N PRO A 413 4.32 -24.47 9.39
CA PRO A 413 5.30 -23.69 10.15
C PRO A 413 6.72 -23.79 9.57
N GLN A 414 6.94 -24.71 8.62
CA GLN A 414 8.04 -24.61 7.66
C GLN A 414 7.70 -23.48 6.70
N VAL A 415 8.36 -22.36 6.93
CA VAL A 415 8.36 -21.17 6.07
C VAL A 415 8.34 -21.57 4.58
N ASP A 416 7.31 -21.15 3.86
CA ASP A 416 7.22 -21.28 2.41
C ASP A 416 8.35 -20.45 1.75
N ALA A 417 9.48 -21.10 1.53
CA ALA A 417 10.63 -20.51 0.87
C ALA A 417 10.27 -20.13 -0.57
N ASP A 418 9.38 -20.89 -1.22
CA ASP A 418 8.95 -20.64 -2.59
C ASP A 418 8.11 -19.36 -2.71
N GLU A 419 7.16 -19.14 -1.80
CA GLU A 419 6.39 -17.88 -1.74
C GLU A 419 7.33 -16.67 -1.54
N ARG A 420 8.33 -16.81 -0.67
CA ARG A 420 9.30 -15.75 -0.39
C ARG A 420 10.25 -15.47 -1.55
N ILE A 421 10.70 -16.53 -2.24
CA ILE A 421 11.50 -16.42 -3.45
C ILE A 421 10.66 -15.76 -4.55
N SER A 422 9.38 -16.12 -4.70
CA SER A 422 8.49 -15.53 -5.69
C SER A 422 8.16 -14.06 -5.43
N ILE A 423 8.04 -13.63 -4.18
CA ILE A 423 7.92 -12.21 -3.83
C ILE A 423 9.18 -11.43 -4.26
N LEU A 424 10.38 -12.02 -4.10
CA LEU A 424 11.63 -11.41 -4.57
C LEU A 424 11.72 -11.38 -6.10
N GLU A 425 11.32 -12.45 -6.79
CA GLU A 425 11.24 -12.52 -8.25
C GLU A 425 10.34 -11.41 -8.82
N GLN A 426 9.17 -11.21 -8.21
CA GLN A 426 8.25 -10.13 -8.60
C GLN A 426 8.82 -8.74 -8.33
N ALA A 427 9.46 -8.53 -7.17
CA ALA A 427 10.05 -7.24 -6.83
C ALA A 427 11.17 -6.83 -7.81
N VAL A 428 12.01 -7.79 -8.22
CA VAL A 428 13.04 -7.59 -9.25
C VAL A 428 12.38 -7.29 -10.61
N ALA A 429 11.34 -8.03 -10.99
CA ALA A 429 10.64 -7.84 -12.26
C ALA A 429 9.95 -6.46 -12.41
N VAL A 430 9.58 -5.81 -11.30
CA VAL A 430 8.96 -4.48 -11.31
C VAL A 430 9.97 -3.34 -11.07
N GLY A 431 11.28 -3.63 -11.04
CA GLY A 431 12.32 -2.64 -10.83
C GLY A 431 12.34 -2.00 -9.43
N ALA A 432 11.78 -2.69 -8.43
CA ALA A 432 11.76 -2.20 -7.04
C ALA A 432 13.09 -2.41 -6.29
N VAL A 433 14.15 -2.78 -7.00
CA VAL A 433 15.43 -3.25 -6.48
C VAL A 433 16.59 -2.71 -7.32
N GLU A 434 17.63 -2.18 -6.69
CA GLU A 434 18.91 -1.88 -7.35
C GLU A 434 19.99 -2.89 -6.92
N THR A 435 21.02 -3.08 -7.75
CA THR A 435 22.15 -3.97 -7.50
C THR A 435 23.44 -3.18 -7.38
N ASP A 436 24.17 -3.35 -6.27
CA ASP A 436 25.54 -2.85 -6.13
C ASP A 436 26.57 -4.00 -6.00
N GLU A 437 27.84 -3.64 -5.89
CA GLU A 437 29.00 -4.55 -5.83
C GLU A 437 28.95 -5.53 -4.64
N ARG A 438 28.20 -5.21 -3.57
CA ARG A 438 27.99 -6.05 -2.38
C ARG A 438 26.71 -6.91 -2.49
N GLY A 439 25.98 -6.82 -3.59
CA GLY A 439 24.68 -7.44 -3.86
C GLY A 439 23.54 -6.41 -3.81
N TYR A 440 22.29 -6.85 -3.68
CA TYR A 440 21.15 -5.91 -3.70
C TYR A 440 21.22 -4.79 -2.64
N THR A 441 21.04 -3.54 -3.09
CA THR A 441 20.67 -2.38 -2.27
C THR A 441 19.34 -1.82 -2.79
N TYR A 442 18.36 -1.69 -1.91
CA TYR A 442 16.98 -1.40 -2.31
C TYR A 442 16.65 0.08 -2.10
N THR A 443 15.96 0.65 -3.08
CA THR A 443 15.38 2.00 -3.02
C THR A 443 14.25 2.04 -1.99
N SER A 444 14.55 2.52 -0.79
CA SER A 444 13.58 3.05 0.19
C SER A 444 12.38 2.17 0.65
N HIS A 445 12.45 0.84 0.60
CA HIS A 445 11.41 -0.04 1.18
C HIS A 445 11.86 -0.64 2.53
N GLY A 446 11.24 -0.13 3.60
CA GLY A 446 11.55 -0.46 5.00
C GLY A 446 11.22 -1.90 5.41
N ASN A 447 12.06 -2.44 6.31
CA ASN A 447 11.97 -3.66 7.14
C ASN A 447 11.46 -5.00 6.56
N ASP A 448 10.43 -5.05 5.71
CA ASP A 448 9.78 -6.32 5.33
C ASP A 448 10.61 -7.17 4.36
N PHE A 449 11.20 -6.58 3.32
CA PHE A 449 12.12 -7.29 2.41
C PHE A 449 13.44 -7.69 3.07
N LYS A 450 13.91 -6.87 4.01
CA LYS A 450 15.07 -7.19 4.85
C LYS A 450 14.80 -8.45 5.69
N ASN A 451 13.62 -8.54 6.30
CA ASN A 451 13.20 -9.71 7.08
C ASN A 451 13.08 -10.96 6.19
N ILE A 452 12.54 -10.83 4.97
CA ILE A 452 12.47 -11.95 4.01
C ILE A 452 13.87 -12.44 3.65
N LYS A 453 14.81 -11.54 3.30
CA LYS A 453 16.20 -11.87 2.97
C LYS A 453 16.94 -12.53 4.12
N GLU A 454 16.87 -11.96 5.33
CA GLU A 454 17.50 -12.54 6.52
C GLU A 454 16.93 -13.92 6.86
N SER A 455 15.62 -14.10 6.65
CA SER A 455 14.99 -15.38 6.90
C SER A 455 15.34 -16.44 5.85
N LEU A 456 15.44 -16.10 4.57
CA LEU A 456 15.95 -16.99 3.51
C LEU A 456 17.43 -17.34 3.72
N ARG A 457 18.26 -16.39 4.14
CA ARG A 457 19.66 -16.66 4.55
C ARG A 457 19.74 -17.62 5.72
N ARG A 458 18.84 -17.49 6.69
CA ARG A 458 18.75 -18.41 7.82
C ARG A 458 18.37 -19.82 7.36
N LEU A 459 17.37 -19.95 6.49
CA LEU A 459 16.95 -21.24 5.93
C LEU A 459 18.08 -21.92 5.15
N TRP A 460 18.81 -21.15 4.34
CA TRP A 460 19.99 -21.65 3.63
C TRP A 460 21.05 -22.18 4.60
N ARG A 461 21.40 -21.40 5.64
CA ARG A 461 22.38 -21.80 6.66
C ARG A 461 21.96 -23.03 7.47
N GLU A 462 20.67 -23.20 7.67
CA GLU A 462 20.10 -24.36 8.35
C GLU A 462 19.98 -25.59 7.44
N GLY A 463 20.40 -25.51 6.16
CA GLY A 463 20.30 -26.59 5.18
C GLY A 463 18.86 -26.93 4.80
N LYS A 464 17.94 -25.97 4.91
CA LYS A 464 16.49 -26.16 4.72
C LYS A 464 15.98 -25.73 3.35
N LEU A 465 16.84 -25.26 2.45
CA LEU A 465 16.50 -24.95 1.06
C LEU A 465 16.80 -26.14 0.15
N THR A 466 15.96 -26.36 -0.87
CA THR A 466 16.25 -27.31 -1.94
C THR A 466 17.27 -26.74 -2.92
N LYS A 467 17.96 -27.58 -3.69
CA LYS A 467 18.87 -27.12 -4.75
C LYS A 467 18.18 -26.22 -5.79
N GLU A 468 16.91 -26.48 -6.06
CA GLU A 468 16.10 -25.68 -6.99
C GLU A 468 15.81 -24.27 -6.42
N GLN A 469 15.47 -24.18 -5.14
CA GLN A 469 15.27 -22.91 -4.43
C GLN A 469 16.57 -22.10 -4.34
N GLU A 470 17.70 -22.76 -4.08
CA GLU A 470 19.02 -22.14 -4.10
C GLU A 470 19.36 -21.59 -5.49
N GLN A 471 19.09 -22.37 -6.55
CA GLN A 471 19.34 -21.92 -7.92
C GLN A 471 18.47 -20.71 -8.29
N ARG A 472 17.19 -20.69 -7.89
CA ARG A 472 16.30 -19.54 -8.09
C ARG A 472 16.84 -18.29 -7.39
N LEU A 473 17.32 -18.41 -6.15
CA LEU A 473 17.95 -17.32 -5.43
C LEU A 473 19.24 -16.84 -6.10
N VAL A 474 20.08 -17.74 -6.59
CA VAL A 474 21.31 -17.39 -7.32
C VAL A 474 20.99 -16.64 -8.62
N ASN A 475 19.99 -17.10 -9.38
CA ASN A 475 19.54 -16.45 -10.63
C ASN A 475 19.03 -15.03 -10.40
N LEU A 476 18.49 -14.77 -9.20
CA LEU A 476 18.07 -13.44 -8.78
C LEU A 476 19.28 -12.54 -8.43
N GLY A 477 20.47 -13.09 -8.18
CA GLY A 477 21.65 -12.35 -7.74
C GLY A 477 21.89 -12.41 -6.22
N PHE A 478 21.26 -13.37 -5.54
CA PHE A 478 21.41 -13.56 -4.10
C PHE A 478 22.77 -14.20 -3.76
N LYS A 479 23.71 -13.40 -3.22
CA LYS A 479 25.00 -13.91 -2.75
C LYS A 479 24.84 -14.78 -1.49
N MET A 480 25.23 -16.05 -1.61
CA MET A 480 25.23 -17.06 -0.54
C MET A 480 26.49 -16.93 0.30
N ILE A 481 26.46 -16.01 1.28
CA ILE A 481 27.62 -15.65 2.11
C ILE A 481 27.64 -16.48 3.40
N PRO A 482 28.63 -17.40 3.58
CA PRO A 482 28.80 -18.15 4.82
C PRO A 482 29.10 -17.19 5.99
N MET A 483 28.62 -17.49 7.20
CA MET A 483 29.11 -16.77 8.38
C MET A 483 30.46 -17.38 8.78
N THR A 484 31.56 -16.74 8.40
CA THR A 484 32.80 -16.92 9.16
C THR A 484 32.62 -16.21 10.49
N LYS A 485 32.74 -16.97 11.60
CA LYS A 485 32.98 -16.35 12.91
C LYS A 485 34.32 -15.64 12.77
N ARG A 486 34.32 -14.31 12.69
CA ARG A 486 35.55 -13.54 12.67
C ARG A 486 35.96 -13.28 14.11
N SER A 487 37.15 -13.74 14.47
CA SER A 487 37.78 -13.41 15.73
C SER A 487 37.99 -11.91 15.82
N VAL A 488 37.89 -11.37 17.02
CA VAL A 488 38.08 -9.94 17.29
C VAL A 488 39.12 -9.75 18.38
N VAL A 489 39.93 -8.71 18.22
CA VAL A 489 40.99 -8.35 19.17
C VAL A 489 40.62 -7.05 19.86
N CYS A 490 40.78 -7.02 21.18
CA CYS A 490 40.75 -5.79 21.96
C CYS A 490 42.07 -5.03 21.76
N TYR A 491 42.01 -3.78 21.33
CA TYR A 491 43.19 -3.00 20.98
C TYR A 491 44.09 -2.68 22.18
N GLU A 492 43.48 -2.31 23.31
CA GLU A 492 44.19 -1.90 24.52
C GLU A 492 44.75 -3.09 25.30
N THR A 493 44.01 -4.20 25.39
CA THR A 493 44.44 -5.38 26.16
C THR A 493 45.19 -6.41 25.30
N GLY A 494 45.06 -6.34 23.98
CA GLY A 494 45.61 -7.33 23.05
C GLY A 494 44.88 -8.68 23.06
N GLU A 495 43.79 -8.79 23.81
CA GLU A 495 43.08 -10.06 24.03
C GLU A 495 42.25 -10.46 22.80
N LEU A 496 42.43 -11.70 22.35
CA LEU A 496 41.73 -12.29 21.20
C LEU A 496 40.49 -13.05 21.65
N PHE A 497 39.35 -12.76 21.01
CA PHE A 497 38.09 -13.45 21.23
C PHE A 497 37.64 -14.15 19.94
N GLU A 498 37.17 -15.39 20.06
CA GLU A 498 36.71 -16.20 18.92
C GLU A 498 35.54 -15.56 18.13
N SER A 499 34.78 -14.66 18.77
CA SER A 499 33.76 -13.88 18.09
C SER A 499 33.42 -12.58 18.81
N VAL A 500 32.80 -11.65 18.08
CA VAL A 500 32.16 -10.44 18.63
C VAL A 500 31.20 -10.75 19.78
N ALA A 501 30.53 -11.91 19.76
CA ALA A 501 29.58 -12.29 20.79
C ALA A 501 30.26 -12.80 22.07
N ASP A 502 31.49 -13.30 21.99
CA ASP A 502 32.30 -13.70 23.13
C ASP A 502 32.92 -12.46 23.80
N ALA A 503 33.53 -11.58 22.99
CA ALA A 503 34.02 -10.28 23.45
C ALA A 503 32.93 -9.46 24.16
N ALA A 504 31.73 -9.40 23.57
CA ALA A 504 30.61 -8.65 24.14
C ALA A 504 30.13 -9.21 25.48
N ARG A 505 30.19 -10.54 25.68
CA ARG A 505 29.88 -11.16 26.96
C ARG A 505 30.93 -10.83 28.02
N ALA A 506 32.21 -10.87 27.65
CA ALA A 506 33.32 -10.59 28.56
C ALA A 506 33.24 -9.16 29.15
N ILE A 507 32.93 -8.16 28.33
CA ILE A 507 32.84 -6.76 28.76
C ILE A 507 31.40 -6.28 29.07
N GLY A 508 30.42 -7.18 29.08
CA GLY A 508 29.04 -6.87 29.49
C GLY A 508 28.29 -5.91 28.56
N VAL A 509 28.60 -5.90 27.26
CA VAL A 509 27.92 -5.07 26.25
C VAL A 509 27.12 -5.91 25.25
N HIS A 510 26.24 -5.28 24.48
CA HIS A 510 25.52 -5.97 23.42
C HIS A 510 26.45 -6.21 22.22
N LYS A 511 26.45 -7.40 21.61
CA LYS A 511 27.34 -7.76 20.46
C LYS A 511 27.37 -6.72 19.33
N ARG A 512 26.23 -6.08 19.08
CA ARG A 512 26.11 -5.05 18.03
C ARG A 512 26.90 -3.77 18.34
N ALA A 513 27.16 -3.48 19.62
CA ALA A 513 27.95 -2.32 20.03
C ALA A 513 29.42 -2.49 19.61
N ILE A 514 29.98 -3.69 19.77
CA ILE A 514 31.34 -4.02 19.30
C ILE A 514 31.41 -3.99 17.77
N SER A 515 30.42 -4.56 17.04
CA SER A 515 30.40 -4.46 15.57
C SER A 515 30.40 -3.02 15.06
N ILE A 516 29.56 -2.17 15.66
CA ILE A 516 29.48 -0.73 15.32
C ILE A 516 30.78 0.00 15.70
N SER A 517 31.42 -0.41 16.80
CA SER A 517 32.68 0.16 17.28
C SER A 517 33.83 -0.11 16.29
N ILE A 518 33.93 -1.33 15.77
CA ILE A 518 34.88 -1.71 14.73
C ILE A 518 34.62 -0.89 13.45
N GLU A 519 33.37 -0.87 12.97
CA GLU A 519 33.00 -0.15 11.73
C GLU A 519 33.26 1.36 11.79
N ASN A 520 33.08 1.98 12.97
CA ASN A 520 33.19 3.42 13.13
C ASN A 520 34.52 3.88 13.73
N HIS A 521 35.43 2.96 14.05
CA HIS A 521 36.66 3.23 14.80
C HIS A 521 36.39 4.02 16.10
N THR A 522 35.40 3.56 16.87
CA THR A 522 34.99 4.18 18.16
C THR A 522 35.09 3.17 19.29
N ALA A 523 35.18 3.59 20.55
CA ALA A 523 35.23 2.65 21.68
C ALA A 523 33.85 2.05 22.01
N SER A 524 33.81 0.76 22.36
CA SER A 524 32.65 0.07 22.94
C SER A 524 33.03 -0.56 24.27
N GLY A 525 32.30 -0.26 25.33
CA GLY A 525 32.61 -0.74 26.68
C GLY A 525 33.91 -0.18 27.26
N GLY A 526 34.43 0.92 26.70
CA GLY A 526 35.69 1.54 27.10
C GLY A 526 36.89 1.17 26.22
N TYR A 527 36.77 0.13 25.40
CA TYR A 527 37.84 -0.47 24.59
C TYR A 527 37.62 -0.27 23.09
N HIS A 528 38.70 -0.29 22.30
CA HIS A 528 38.68 -0.35 20.86
C HIS A 528 38.84 -1.78 20.36
N TRP A 529 38.24 -2.06 19.21
CA TRP A 529 38.12 -3.41 18.69
C TRP A 529 38.50 -3.41 17.21
N TYR A 530 39.15 -4.48 16.76
CA TYR A 530 39.38 -4.75 15.34
C TYR A 530 39.26 -6.25 15.07
N TYR A 531 38.97 -6.63 13.82
CA TYR A 531 38.99 -8.04 13.46
C TYR A 531 40.44 -8.52 13.34
N GLU A 532 40.72 -9.74 13.81
CA GLU A 532 42.06 -10.35 13.72
C GLU A 532 42.56 -10.42 12.27
N THR A 533 41.64 -10.57 11.32
CA THR A 533 41.92 -10.61 9.87
C THR A 533 42.25 -9.26 9.26
N ASP A 534 42.00 -8.16 9.97
CA ASP A 534 42.20 -6.82 9.47
C ASP A 534 43.57 -6.29 9.95
N GLU A 535 44.19 -5.38 9.19
CA GLU A 535 45.43 -4.74 9.64
C GLU A 535 45.20 -4.00 10.97
N ARG A 536 46.14 -4.17 11.90
CA ARG A 536 46.06 -3.55 13.23
C ARG A 536 45.92 -2.02 13.08
N PRO A 537 44.84 -1.40 13.59
CA PRO A 537 44.63 0.03 13.44
C PRO A 537 45.74 0.87 14.08
N THR A 538 46.09 2.01 13.48
CA THR A 538 47.01 2.97 14.10
C THR A 538 46.29 3.80 15.16
N PRO A 539 46.96 4.27 16.23
CA PRO A 539 46.31 5.05 17.29
C PRO A 539 45.51 6.27 16.79
N ASP A 540 46.01 6.93 15.74
CA ASP A 540 45.37 8.10 15.12
C ASP A 540 44.12 7.77 14.29
N SER A 541 43.90 6.49 13.96
CA SER A 541 42.73 6.03 13.21
C SER A 541 41.45 5.96 14.06
N PHE A 542 41.57 5.97 15.38
CA PHE A 542 40.42 5.98 16.28
C PHE A 542 39.82 7.38 16.40
N LYS A 543 38.51 7.49 16.15
CA LYS A 543 37.78 8.75 16.32
C LYS A 543 37.80 9.14 17.79
N ARG A 544 38.36 10.31 18.11
CA ARG A 544 38.29 10.91 19.44
C ARG A 544 36.83 11.02 19.87
N VAL A 545 36.46 10.29 20.92
CA VAL A 545 35.15 10.38 21.56
C VAL A 545 35.06 11.78 22.18
N LYS A 546 34.03 12.56 21.80
CA LYS A 546 33.66 13.82 22.46
C LYS A 546 33.74 13.63 23.98
N ASP A 547 34.51 14.50 24.63
CA ASP A 547 34.89 14.57 26.03
C ASP A 547 34.10 13.66 26.99
N ARG A 548 34.79 12.66 27.56
CA ARG A 548 34.28 11.86 28.68
C ARG A 548 34.19 12.78 29.89
N LYS A 549 32.98 13.22 30.26
CA LYS A 549 32.75 13.98 31.49
C LYS A 549 32.84 13.03 32.69
N ALA A 550 33.73 13.33 33.62
CA ALA A 550 33.83 12.65 34.90
C ALA A 550 32.51 12.76 35.68
N VAL A 551 32.17 11.72 36.43
CA VAL A 551 30.96 11.66 37.24
C VAL A 551 31.28 11.38 38.70
N VAL A 552 30.59 12.06 39.60
CA VAL A 552 30.67 11.81 41.04
C VAL A 552 29.42 11.07 41.50
N CYS A 553 29.60 10.04 42.34
CA CYS A 553 28.50 9.41 43.07
C CYS A 553 28.19 10.23 44.33
N VAL A 554 26.93 10.61 44.53
CA VAL A 554 26.52 11.50 45.63
C VAL A 554 26.61 10.82 46.99
N GLU A 555 26.22 9.54 47.05
CA GLU A 555 26.16 8.80 48.31
C GLU A 555 27.54 8.36 48.79
N THR A 556 28.45 8.04 47.86
CA THR A 556 29.80 7.56 48.21
C THR A 556 30.86 8.66 48.14
N GLY A 557 30.57 9.77 47.44
CA GLY A 557 31.53 10.84 47.19
C GLY A 557 32.64 10.48 46.18
N GLU A 558 32.62 9.26 45.64
CA GLU A 558 33.64 8.78 44.71
C GLU A 558 33.49 9.42 43.33
N VAL A 559 34.63 9.83 42.77
CA VAL A 559 34.74 10.42 41.44
C VAL A 559 35.26 9.37 40.46
N PHE A 560 34.53 9.19 39.37
CA PHE A 560 34.87 8.27 38.30
C PHE A 560 35.11 9.05 37.01
N ASP A 561 36.12 8.67 36.26
CA ASP A 561 36.52 9.35 35.02
C ASP A 561 35.44 9.35 33.94
N SER A 562 34.44 8.45 34.03
CA SER A 562 33.29 8.45 33.14
C SER A 562 32.11 7.66 33.71
N THR A 563 30.93 7.84 33.10
CA THR A 563 29.73 7.02 33.38
C THR A 563 29.96 5.52 33.13
N GLY A 564 30.93 5.15 32.29
CA GLY A 564 31.28 3.77 32.01
C GLY A 564 32.02 3.11 33.17
N VAL A 565 33.01 3.82 33.73
CA VAL A 565 33.81 3.38 34.87
C VAL A 565 32.94 3.25 36.11
N ALA A 566 32.15 4.28 36.43
CA ALA A 566 31.19 4.26 37.54
C ALA A 566 30.19 3.09 37.44
N ALA A 567 29.72 2.77 36.23
CA ALA A 567 28.78 1.67 36.03
C ALA A 567 29.42 0.30 36.28
N TYR A 568 30.66 0.11 35.84
CA TYR A 568 31.39 -1.14 36.01
C TYR A 568 31.73 -1.38 37.49
N GLU A 569 32.37 -0.40 38.14
CA GLU A 569 32.84 -0.55 39.52
C GLU A 569 31.70 -0.67 40.53
N MET A 570 30.56 0.01 40.28
CA MET A 570 29.40 -0.05 41.16
C MET A 570 28.35 -1.10 40.77
N GLY A 571 28.60 -1.93 39.74
CA GLY A 571 27.67 -2.98 39.30
C GLY A 571 26.32 -2.44 38.75
N LEU A 572 26.38 -1.29 38.08
CA LEU A 572 25.24 -0.56 37.50
C LEU A 572 25.27 -0.63 35.97
N THR A 573 24.21 -0.12 35.32
CA THR A 573 24.21 0.02 33.85
C THR A 573 24.66 1.41 33.45
N ILE A 574 25.44 1.52 32.37
CA ILE A 574 25.93 2.82 31.85
C ILE A 574 24.77 3.77 31.56
N SER A 575 23.66 3.25 31.01
CA SER A 575 22.45 4.02 30.74
C SER A 575 21.71 4.44 32.02
N GLY A 576 21.83 3.67 33.11
CA GLY A 576 21.34 4.03 34.43
C GLY A 576 22.15 5.19 35.03
N VAL A 577 23.48 5.07 35.03
CA VAL A 577 24.40 6.12 35.53
C VAL A 577 24.28 7.41 34.70
N SER A 578 24.23 7.32 33.37
CA SER A 578 24.06 8.49 32.49
C SER A 578 22.68 9.12 32.61
N ARG A 579 21.63 8.35 32.94
CA ARG A 579 20.31 8.91 33.24
C ARG A 579 20.33 9.61 34.60
N SER A 580 20.92 8.96 35.61
CA SER A 580 21.11 9.54 36.94
C SER A 580 21.87 10.88 36.87
N ALA A 581 22.98 10.93 36.14
CA ALA A 581 23.78 12.14 35.91
C ALA A 581 23.05 13.29 35.18
N ARG A 582 22.07 12.98 34.31
CA ARG A 582 21.34 14.01 33.53
C ARG A 582 20.02 14.44 34.13
N SER A 583 19.33 13.53 34.81
CA SER A 583 17.96 13.76 35.31
C SER A 583 17.84 13.73 36.82
N GLY A 584 18.95 13.46 37.55
CA GLY A 584 18.95 13.33 39.00
C GLY A 584 18.16 12.13 39.51
N GLN A 585 17.87 11.15 38.66
CA GLN A 585 17.06 9.99 39.02
C GLN A 585 17.95 8.85 39.50
N ALA A 586 17.76 8.39 40.75
CA ALA A 586 18.51 7.28 41.32
C ALA A 586 18.55 6.05 40.41
N THR A 587 19.71 5.44 40.27
CA THR A 587 19.89 4.12 39.64
C THR A 587 20.32 3.12 40.71
N LYS A 588 19.46 2.14 41.01
CA LYS A 588 19.63 1.21 42.14
C LYS A 588 19.98 1.90 43.48
N GLY A 589 19.43 3.09 43.73
CA GLY A 589 19.65 3.83 44.97
C GLY A 589 20.84 4.79 44.97
N PHE A 590 21.63 4.87 43.89
CA PHE A 590 22.75 5.80 43.76
C PHE A 590 22.46 6.95 42.80
N HIS A 591 22.90 8.16 43.16
CA HIS A 591 22.83 9.37 42.35
C HIS A 591 24.20 9.74 41.81
N PHE A 592 24.22 10.20 40.55
CA PHE A 592 25.44 10.63 39.88
C PHE A 592 25.30 12.05 39.37
N HIS A 593 26.41 12.78 39.23
CA HIS A 593 26.48 14.10 38.58
C HIS A 593 27.74 14.25 37.75
N TYR A 594 27.66 15.01 36.66
CA TYR A 594 28.85 15.40 35.89
C TYR A 594 29.61 16.54 36.60
N ILE A 595 30.94 16.46 36.64
CA ILE A 595 31.79 17.37 37.42
C ILE A 595 31.93 18.77 36.78
N ASP A 596 31.43 18.97 35.56
CA ASP A 596 31.74 20.14 34.72
C ASP A 596 30.52 21.02 34.36
N ASP A 597 29.53 21.14 35.26
CA ASP A 597 28.48 22.17 35.17
C ASP A 597 28.58 23.11 36.39
N SER A 598 29.08 24.32 36.12
CA SER A 598 29.31 25.44 37.05
C SER A 598 28.03 26.11 37.57
N SER A 599 27.07 25.30 38.03
CA SER A 599 25.98 25.80 38.89
C SER A 599 25.66 24.77 39.96
N MET A 600 26.14 25.02 41.19
CA MET A 600 25.54 24.45 42.38
C MET A 600 24.10 24.94 42.48
N SER A 601 23.17 24.20 41.88
CA SER A 601 21.76 24.26 42.26
C SER A 601 21.27 22.84 42.40
N ILE A 602 21.07 22.43 43.66
CA ILE A 602 20.12 21.37 43.98
C ILE A 602 18.82 21.83 43.33
N ARG A 603 18.43 21.22 42.20
CA ARG A 603 17.05 21.32 41.73
C ARG A 603 16.31 20.20 42.45
N PRO A 604 15.47 20.49 43.46
CA PRO A 604 14.58 19.48 43.99
C PRO A 604 13.76 18.96 42.82
N SER A 605 13.60 17.63 42.76
CA SER A 605 12.58 16.98 41.95
C SER A 605 11.31 17.85 41.99
N ARG A 606 10.93 18.48 40.87
CA ARG A 606 9.59 19.03 40.74
C ARG A 606 8.65 17.82 40.65
N THR A 607 8.32 17.24 41.78
CA THR A 607 7.06 16.52 41.94
C THR A 607 5.98 17.54 41.61
N ILE A 608 5.10 17.21 40.66
CA ILE A 608 4.02 18.10 40.29
C ILE A 608 2.84 17.72 41.19
N PRO A 609 2.50 18.55 42.19
CA PRO A 609 1.39 18.23 43.07
C PRO A 609 0.07 18.34 42.32
N VAL A 610 -0.85 17.43 42.65
CA VAL A 610 -2.16 17.31 42.02
C VAL A 610 -3.25 17.24 43.08
N ILE A 611 -4.43 17.75 42.74
CA ILE A 611 -5.59 17.73 43.62
C ILE A 611 -6.68 16.91 42.94
N CYS A 612 -7.24 15.96 43.70
CA CYS A 612 -8.49 15.30 43.34
C CYS A 612 -9.64 16.30 43.53
N VAL A 613 -10.39 16.60 42.47
CA VAL A 613 -11.40 17.67 42.49
C VAL A 613 -12.59 17.29 43.38
N GLU A 614 -13.04 16.04 43.33
CA GLU A 614 -14.20 15.59 44.10
C GLU A 614 -13.91 15.40 45.59
N THR A 615 -12.69 15.01 45.96
CA THR A 615 -12.33 14.77 47.37
C THR A 615 -11.56 15.92 48.01
N GLY A 616 -11.06 16.86 47.21
CA GLY A 616 -10.20 17.96 47.67
C GLY A 616 -8.80 17.53 48.13
N LYS A 617 -8.49 16.23 48.12
CA LYS A 617 -7.21 15.70 48.61
C LYS A 617 -6.06 16.11 47.69
N LYS A 618 -5.05 16.77 48.26
CA LYS A 618 -3.80 17.16 47.59
C LYS A 618 -2.78 16.03 47.73
N TYR A 619 -2.09 15.73 46.65
CA TYR A 619 -1.00 14.77 46.59
C TYR A 619 0.26 15.48 46.12
N ASP A 620 1.39 15.15 46.70
CA ASP A 620 2.67 15.77 46.38
C ASP A 620 3.19 15.33 45.01
N SER A 621 2.79 14.14 44.53
CA SER A 621 3.08 13.66 43.18
C SER A 621 1.92 12.91 42.52
N ILE A 622 1.97 12.84 41.19
CA ILE A 622 1.05 12.04 40.36
C ILE A 622 1.16 10.55 40.69
N THR A 623 2.33 10.09 41.12
CA THR A 623 2.57 8.70 41.48
C THR A 623 1.84 8.34 42.77
N ASP A 624 1.91 9.22 43.78
CA ASP A 624 1.23 9.02 45.07
C ASP A 624 -0.29 9.03 44.89
N ALA A 625 -0.79 9.95 44.07
CA ALA A 625 -2.19 9.98 43.66
C ALA A 625 -2.61 8.66 43.01
N ALA A 626 -1.82 8.12 42.08
CA ALA A 626 -2.14 6.88 41.37
C ALA A 626 -2.15 5.65 42.31
N ILE A 627 -1.26 5.59 43.28
CA ILE A 627 -1.21 4.52 44.28
C ILE A 627 -2.46 4.54 45.15
N ASP A 628 -2.84 5.71 45.68
CA ASP A 628 -4.00 5.88 46.58
C ASP A 628 -5.33 5.47 45.91
N ILE A 629 -5.51 5.77 44.62
CA ILE A 629 -6.72 5.38 43.86
C ILE A 629 -6.60 4.03 43.13
N GLY A 630 -5.57 3.23 43.44
CA GLY A 630 -5.38 1.88 42.90
C GLY A 630 -5.12 1.82 41.38
N GLN A 631 -4.58 2.88 40.78
CA GLN A 631 -4.23 2.91 39.36
C GLN A 631 -2.87 2.28 39.10
N LYS A 632 -2.84 1.26 38.23
CA LYS A 632 -1.58 0.58 37.81
C LYS A 632 -0.60 1.46 37.05
N LYS A 633 -1.05 2.60 36.49
CA LYS A 633 -0.22 3.50 35.67
C LYS A 633 -0.46 4.96 36.05
N PRO A 634 0.56 5.68 36.56
CA PRO A 634 0.46 7.12 36.86
C PRO A 634 0.14 7.99 35.64
N SER A 635 0.47 7.51 34.43
CA SER A 635 0.15 8.21 33.18
C SER A 635 -1.34 8.40 32.92
N ASN A 636 -2.23 7.61 33.56
CA ASN A 636 -3.67 7.77 33.43
C ASN A 636 -4.15 9.11 34.02
N ILE A 637 -3.56 9.55 35.13
CA ILE A 637 -3.85 10.85 35.75
C ILE A 637 -3.35 11.99 34.85
N ILE A 638 -2.20 11.81 34.18
CA ILE A 638 -1.67 12.78 33.20
C ILE A 638 -2.64 12.96 32.03
N VAL A 639 -3.23 11.88 31.53
CA VAL A 639 -4.22 11.93 30.45
C VAL A 639 -5.50 12.62 30.92
N ALA A 640 -5.97 12.34 32.14
CA ALA A 640 -7.13 13.00 32.73
C ALA A 640 -6.92 14.53 32.86
N LEU A 641 -5.77 14.95 33.40
CA LEU A 641 -5.36 16.36 33.53
C LEU A 641 -5.34 17.11 32.19
N LYS A 642 -4.94 16.44 31.10
CA LYS A 642 -4.86 17.04 29.76
C LYS A 642 -6.20 17.08 29.02
N SER A 643 -7.08 16.12 29.28
CA SER A 643 -8.30 15.91 28.49
C SER A 643 -9.59 16.40 29.17
N GLY A 644 -9.50 16.83 30.43
CA GLY A 644 -10.68 17.12 31.26
C GLY A 644 -11.50 15.86 31.58
N GLY A 645 -10.90 14.67 31.42
CA GLY A 645 -11.50 13.38 31.74
C GLY A 645 -11.19 12.92 33.16
N ARG A 646 -11.56 11.68 33.50
CA ARG A 646 -11.34 11.09 34.83
C ARG A 646 -10.28 9.99 34.82
N ALA A 647 -9.54 9.88 35.92
CA ALA A 647 -8.67 8.75 36.23
C ALA A 647 -9.09 8.17 37.59
N GLY A 648 -9.28 6.84 37.65
CA GLY A 648 -9.84 6.18 38.83
C GLY A 648 -11.25 6.63 39.23
N GLY A 649 -12.00 7.26 38.32
CA GLY A 649 -13.32 7.81 38.61
C GLY A 649 -13.34 9.23 39.17
N TYR A 650 -12.17 9.89 39.26
CA TYR A 650 -12.02 11.25 39.78
C TYR A 650 -11.47 12.21 38.74
N HIS A 651 -11.80 13.49 38.87
CA HIS A 651 -11.19 14.59 38.13
C HIS A 651 -9.95 15.09 38.86
N TRP A 652 -8.99 15.57 38.06
CA TRP A 652 -7.68 15.96 38.54
C TRP A 652 -7.35 17.36 38.04
N ARG A 653 -6.75 18.17 38.91
CA ARG A 653 -6.15 19.46 38.54
C ARG A 653 -4.76 19.60 39.13
N PHE A 654 -3.92 20.42 38.52
CA PHE A 654 -2.63 20.77 39.10
C PHE A 654 -2.86 21.64 40.35
N ALA A 655 -2.08 21.41 41.41
CA ALA A 655 -2.20 22.20 42.63
C ALA A 655 -1.62 23.60 42.48
N ASP A 656 -0.57 23.76 41.67
CA ASP A 656 0.31 24.94 41.67
C ASP A 656 0.42 25.64 40.30
N VAL A 657 -0.58 25.54 39.41
CA VAL A 657 -0.51 26.22 38.10
C VAL A 657 -1.83 26.91 37.76
N GLU A 658 -1.77 28.21 37.46
CA GLU A 658 -2.77 29.00 36.70
C GLU A 658 -2.87 28.53 35.23
N LYS A 659 -2.89 27.21 34.99
CA LYS A 659 -3.20 26.65 33.67
C LYS A 659 -4.71 26.48 33.59
N PRO A 660 -5.37 26.94 32.52
CA PRO A 660 -6.80 26.79 32.37
C PRO A 660 -7.17 25.31 32.42
N VAL A 661 -8.05 24.96 33.35
CA VAL A 661 -8.60 23.61 33.47
C VAL A 661 -9.43 23.34 32.21
N PRO A 662 -9.12 22.29 31.42
CA PRO A 662 -9.96 21.93 30.28
C PRO A 662 -11.40 21.74 30.76
N PRO A 663 -12.42 22.29 30.06
CA PRO A 663 -13.80 22.19 30.50
C PRO A 663 -14.19 20.71 30.69
N PHE A 664 -14.71 20.38 31.87
CA PHE A 664 -15.12 19.02 32.19
C PHE A 664 -16.15 18.53 31.16
N LYS A 665 -15.94 17.34 30.60
CA LYS A 665 -16.90 16.75 29.68
C LYS A 665 -18.22 16.51 30.42
N LYS A 666 -19.30 17.19 30.01
CA LYS A 666 -20.66 16.92 30.49
C LYS A 666 -21.01 15.45 30.25
N GLU A 667 -21.44 14.77 31.29
CA GLU A 667 -21.73 13.34 31.27
C GLU A 667 -23.14 13.06 30.76
N ARG A 668 -23.27 12.16 29.79
CA ARG A 668 -24.53 11.45 29.54
C ARG A 668 -24.46 10.13 30.31
N TRP A 669 -25.02 10.11 31.52
CA TRP A 669 -25.25 8.85 32.23
C TRP A 669 -26.62 8.31 31.86
N ARG A 670 -26.69 7.01 31.58
CA ARG A 670 -27.95 6.26 31.54
C ARG A 670 -28.05 5.49 32.85
N ALA A 671 -29.19 5.60 33.52
CA ALA A 671 -29.51 4.78 34.67
C ALA A 671 -29.52 3.30 34.27
N VAL A 672 -29.19 2.44 35.22
CA VAL A 672 -29.12 0.99 35.03
C VAL A 672 -29.90 0.30 36.15
N MET A 673 -30.62 -0.76 35.82
CA MET A 673 -31.38 -1.53 36.79
C MET A 673 -30.78 -2.93 36.94
N CYS A 674 -30.69 -3.40 38.19
CA CYS A 674 -30.47 -4.81 38.51
C CYS A 674 -31.78 -5.57 38.30
N CYS A 675 -31.79 -6.55 37.40
CA CYS A 675 -33.03 -7.23 37.02
C CYS A 675 -33.60 -8.12 38.13
N GLU A 676 -32.76 -8.66 39.01
CA GLU A 676 -33.17 -9.55 40.10
C GLU A 676 -33.67 -8.78 41.33
N THR A 677 -33.04 -7.64 41.67
CA THR A 677 -33.44 -6.85 42.83
C THR A 677 -34.43 -5.74 42.49
N GLY A 678 -34.58 -5.41 41.21
CA GLY A 678 -35.38 -4.27 40.74
C GLY A 678 -34.77 -2.90 41.07
N GLU A 679 -33.58 -2.87 41.67
CA GLU A 679 -32.96 -1.62 42.14
C GLU A 679 -32.36 -0.83 40.97
N ILE A 680 -32.73 0.45 40.87
CA ILE A 680 -32.27 1.37 39.83
C ILE A 680 -31.12 2.22 40.36
N PHE A 681 -30.01 2.18 39.66
CA PHE A 681 -28.83 2.97 39.94
C PHE A 681 -28.66 4.05 38.87
N ARG A 682 -28.35 5.28 39.29
CA ARG A 682 -28.10 6.42 38.38
C ARG A 682 -27.01 6.18 37.32
N SER A 683 -26.15 5.18 37.52
CA SER A 683 -25.18 4.72 36.52
C SER A 683 -24.61 3.35 36.89
N ALA A 684 -23.99 2.67 35.91
CA ALA A 684 -23.24 1.43 36.14
C ALA A 684 -22.13 1.56 37.20
N CYS A 685 -21.57 2.75 37.40
CA CYS A 685 -20.59 3.00 38.46
C CYS A 685 -21.22 3.13 39.85
N ALA A 686 -22.47 3.59 39.94
CA ALA A 686 -23.22 3.62 41.20
C ALA A 686 -23.63 2.19 41.60
N ALA A 687 -24.14 1.40 40.65
CA ALA A 687 -24.44 -0.02 40.83
C ALA A 687 -23.22 -0.80 41.35
N ALA A 688 -22.07 -0.62 40.70
CA ALA A 688 -20.83 -1.31 41.07
C ALA A 688 -20.35 -0.96 42.50
N ARG A 689 -20.49 0.30 42.93
CA ARG A 689 -20.14 0.71 44.29
C ARG A 689 -21.09 0.15 45.35
N SER A 690 -22.40 0.18 45.07
CA SER A 690 -23.41 -0.34 46.01
C SER A 690 -23.25 -1.85 46.23
N MET A 691 -23.00 -2.59 45.15
CA MET A 691 -22.96 -4.05 45.19
C MET A 691 -21.56 -4.66 45.31
N GLY A 692 -20.50 -3.85 45.45
CA GLY A 692 -19.14 -4.34 45.68
C GLY A 692 -18.45 -4.97 44.46
N PHE A 693 -18.83 -4.59 43.24
CA PHE A 693 -18.23 -5.08 42.00
C PHE A 693 -17.38 -4.01 41.29
N SER A 694 -16.57 -4.42 40.31
CA SER A 694 -15.89 -3.45 39.44
C SER A 694 -16.87 -2.84 38.42
N ALA A 695 -16.80 -1.54 38.18
CA ALA A 695 -17.64 -0.88 37.17
C ALA A 695 -17.53 -1.57 35.81
N SER A 696 -16.30 -1.92 35.39
CA SER A 696 -16.04 -2.64 34.14
C SER A 696 -16.82 -3.95 34.00
N ALA A 697 -17.10 -4.65 35.09
CA ALA A 697 -17.90 -5.88 35.06
C ALA A 697 -19.36 -5.60 34.74
N VAL A 698 -19.96 -4.58 35.36
CA VAL A 698 -21.34 -4.14 35.08
C VAL A 698 -21.46 -3.62 33.64
N TRP A 699 -20.50 -2.83 33.16
CA TRP A 699 -20.46 -2.37 31.77
C TRP A 699 -20.32 -3.52 30.76
N SER A 700 -19.53 -4.54 31.08
CA SER A 700 -19.38 -5.72 30.23
C SER A 700 -20.67 -6.55 30.18
N ALA A 701 -21.36 -6.71 31.31
CA ALA A 701 -22.65 -7.39 31.39
C ALA A 701 -23.73 -6.68 30.54
N LEU A 702 -23.83 -5.35 30.67
CA LEU A 702 -24.75 -4.51 29.87
C LEU A 702 -24.48 -4.59 28.36
N LYS A 703 -23.22 -4.73 27.95
CA LYS A 703 -22.82 -4.70 26.53
C LYS A 703 -22.92 -6.05 25.84
N ARG A 704 -22.68 -7.15 26.57
CA ARG A 704 -22.53 -8.49 26.00
C ARG A 704 -23.70 -9.42 26.28
N GLY A 705 -24.63 -9.03 27.16
CA GLY A 705 -25.73 -9.89 27.59
C GLY A 705 -25.19 -11.01 28.48
N GLY A 706 -25.10 -10.75 29.79
CA GLY A 706 -24.65 -11.72 30.79
C GLY A 706 -24.75 -11.15 32.21
N THR A 707 -24.25 -11.88 33.19
CA THR A 707 -24.30 -11.46 34.60
C THR A 707 -22.99 -10.81 35.07
N SER A 708 -23.08 -9.81 35.95
CA SER A 708 -21.95 -9.33 36.76
C SER A 708 -22.27 -9.55 38.23
N GLY A 709 -21.43 -10.33 38.91
CA GLY A 709 -21.65 -10.66 40.33
C GLY A 709 -22.86 -11.57 40.59
N GLY A 710 -23.32 -12.31 39.58
CA GLY A 710 -24.52 -13.14 39.64
C GLY A 710 -25.82 -12.43 39.25
N TYR A 711 -25.78 -11.13 38.98
CA TYR A 711 -26.95 -10.30 38.63
C TYR A 711 -26.96 -9.88 37.17
N HIS A 712 -28.15 -9.79 36.57
CA HIS A 712 -28.39 -9.24 35.24
C HIS A 712 -28.63 -7.73 35.30
N TRP A 713 -28.17 -7.05 34.26
CA TRP A 713 -28.16 -5.60 34.21
C TRP A 713 -28.78 -5.11 32.91
N LYS A 714 -29.67 -4.11 32.99
CA LYS A 714 -30.22 -3.43 31.82
C LYS A 714 -30.17 -1.91 31.97
N TYR A 715 -30.10 -1.20 30.85
CA TYR A 715 -30.31 0.25 30.87
C TYR A 715 -31.78 0.54 31.15
N VAL A 716 -32.03 1.56 31.95
CA VAL A 716 -33.36 2.15 32.09
C VAL A 716 -33.51 3.15 30.94
N ASP A 717 -34.48 2.93 30.08
CA ASP A 717 -34.82 3.88 29.03
C ASP A 717 -35.49 5.10 29.66
N SER A 718 -35.16 6.29 29.14
CA SER A 718 -35.60 7.59 29.65
C SER A 718 -37.08 7.85 29.32
N GLY A 719 -37.96 7.00 29.84
CA GLY A 719 -39.42 7.08 29.74
C GLY A 719 -40.14 6.88 31.07
N ASP A 720 -39.53 6.24 32.07
CA ASP A 720 -40.21 5.89 33.34
C ASP A 720 -39.32 6.11 34.57
N ALA A 721 -38.84 7.33 34.79
CA ALA A 721 -38.27 7.73 36.08
C ALA A 721 -38.95 9.01 36.53
N ASP A 722 -39.99 8.84 37.36
CA ASP A 722 -40.66 9.90 38.10
C ASP A 722 -39.63 10.68 38.92
N GLU A 723 -39.61 11.99 38.75
CA GLU A 723 -38.84 12.95 39.55
C GLU A 723 -39.47 13.12 40.93
N THR A 724 -39.52 12.07 41.75
CA THR A 724 -39.81 12.22 43.19
C THR A 724 -39.16 11.11 43.99
N THR A 725 -37.94 11.33 44.46
CA THR A 725 -37.55 11.14 45.87
C THR A 725 -36.08 11.57 46.03
N ALA A 726 -35.86 12.34 47.11
CA ALA A 726 -34.72 13.20 47.41
C ALA A 726 -33.40 12.48 47.70
#